data_AF-A0A9D2IB73-F1
#
_entry.id   AF-A0A9D2IB73-F1
#
_cell.length_a   1.000
_cell.length_b   1.000
_cell.length_c   1.000
_cell.angle_alpha   90.00
_cell.angle_beta   90.00
_cell.angle_gamma   90.00
#
_symmetry.space_group_name_H-M   'P 1'
#
loop_
_entity.id
_entity.type
_entity.pdbx_description
1 polymer ?
#
loop_
_entity_poly.entity_id
_entity_poly.type
_entity_poly.pdbx_seq_one_letter_code
_entity_poly.pdbx_strand_id
1 'polypeptide(L)'
;MRKMHKIFALALGSVLSLSAFAACGGGDVNSTGDAQNYQICFDNLDDSISLDSSATQVAVADANVVAAYDEDGNPVNDWESIATYENGVFTGVSAGRVRYQLSDGTTGSIEVVAAYPTNPDYDYAGNALDFSETGDQGEKVLGRTHDPSLIEVRNERGESIYYMFSTGWSDQSVYNGVTTYGNAIHVSYDGMKTWEFLGRTFDYATRETEVVNSKIGEWLYEGGTIDGDFTTESASWWAPDIVAKPDGSGYWLYTCVVDGADTDEGMRIDGNLYTRACILLYESETLEPGSFKPVMQDSQPAVLMQSSIQQGTHGTSNGNVNGIDPQIIYTPDGKMYMAYGSFGSGNYILELDPNTGLRKETTLPNGTTQEGNTGWKTHEDMVTYCAETSVLFENYTDTNGNNVGWEHPYYGKNISRQNMEAPVIARHDNVTLMDEDGNALEGSGSTFYYSMHSYDGLSDNYQMWGGKSTSALGLYTSSTGKGLVWNANSGYPAQVSQSTQGNKYMGSFLWANKSDANPELDAALPGHNDLFTMNNGTSVAAYITRSSGATGSFTTQIHQYYLNSYGDICINPNRYAGESNRAVSADELFTYTEKAGDYYKFEMVVMTNAARDNQGANGSEATTSNINSGTLYANNVSRTVLLSRDEGGNSGKIFESTAGENGALSAGAELGTWKMYGNGYIAFHFIDTLKGRSLAGAELDSGDQHFYGVVRTAWLNDQNKSGFTITSLGKSENNIRSMAMFMNNYSTISGDGLVGTDYSAETTD
;
A
#
# COMPACT_ATOMS: atom_id res chain seq x y z
N MET A 1 -5.85 -2.66 -37.54
CA MET A 1 -6.29 -1.25 -37.48
C MET A 1 -6.31 -0.86 -36.02
N ARG A 2 -5.22 -0.25 -35.54
CA ARG A 2 -5.06 0.15 -34.13
C ARG A 2 -6.06 1.28 -33.85
N LYS A 3 -7.07 1.03 -33.00
CA LYS A 3 -7.93 2.09 -32.47
C LYS A 3 -7.07 2.92 -31.51
N MET A 4 -6.53 4.03 -31.99
CA MET A 4 -6.04 5.08 -31.11
C MET A 4 -7.24 5.60 -30.33
N HIS A 5 -7.41 5.14 -29.10
CA HIS A 5 -8.24 5.82 -28.13
C HIS A 5 -7.48 7.09 -27.72
N LYS A 6 -7.59 8.15 -28.53
CA LYS A 6 -7.28 9.51 -28.05
C LYS A 6 -8.39 9.88 -27.08
N ILE A 7 -8.23 9.50 -25.83
CA ILE A 7 -9.09 9.96 -24.74
C ILE A 7 -8.35 11.13 -24.12
N PHE A 8 -8.89 12.32 -24.30
CA PHE A 8 -8.43 13.49 -23.54
C PHE A 8 -8.87 13.27 -22.10
N ALA A 9 -7.92 13.11 -21.17
CA ALA A 9 -8.19 13.38 -19.77
C ALA A 9 -8.47 14.88 -19.67
N LEU A 10 -9.75 15.27 -19.73
CA LEU A 10 -10.16 16.64 -19.47
C LEU A 10 -10.08 16.90 -17.98
N ALA A 11 -9.50 18.05 -17.63
CA ALA A 11 -9.47 18.61 -16.28
C ALA A 11 -10.89 18.87 -15.76
N LEU A 12 -11.62 17.82 -15.38
CA LEU A 12 -12.62 17.93 -14.35
C LEU A 12 -11.85 17.86 -13.04
N GLY A 13 -11.52 19.06 -12.53
CA GLY A 13 -10.83 19.21 -11.26
C GLY A 13 -11.44 18.27 -10.23
N SER A 14 -10.56 17.58 -9.51
CA SER A 14 -10.91 16.93 -8.26
C SER A 14 -11.47 18.02 -7.35
N VAL A 15 -12.79 18.23 -7.40
CA VAL A 15 -13.46 18.83 -6.26
C VAL A 15 -13.05 17.93 -5.11
N LEU A 16 -12.40 18.49 -4.10
CA LEU A 16 -12.32 17.90 -2.77
C LEU A 16 -13.77 17.78 -2.27
N SER A 17 -14.55 16.90 -2.90
CA SER A 17 -15.82 16.46 -2.35
C SER A 17 -15.40 15.74 -1.09
N LEU A 18 -15.77 16.30 0.06
CA LEU A 18 -15.95 15.51 1.26
C LEU A 18 -17.04 14.49 0.93
N SER A 19 -16.66 13.42 0.25
CA SER A 19 -17.48 12.25 0.11
C SER A 19 -17.45 11.58 1.48
N ALA A 20 -18.54 11.75 2.22
CA ALA A 20 -18.89 10.82 3.28
C ALA A 20 -19.10 9.46 2.60
N PHE A 21 -18.05 8.64 2.52
CA PHE A 21 -18.15 7.32 1.95
C PHE A 21 -18.80 6.38 2.95
N ALA A 22 -20.01 5.92 2.62
CA ALA A 22 -20.48 4.64 3.09
C ALA A 22 -19.77 3.58 2.24
N ALA A 23 -18.93 2.76 2.88
CA ALA A 23 -18.54 1.46 2.33
C ALA A 23 -19.81 0.59 2.15
N CYS A 24 -19.70 -0.64 1.64
CA CYS A 24 -20.81 -1.62 1.59
C CYS A 24 -21.36 -2.05 2.98
N GLY A 25 -21.29 -1.18 3.99
CA GLY A 25 -21.97 -1.25 5.27
C GLY A 25 -22.69 0.07 5.53
N GLY A 26 -24.00 -0.03 5.77
CA GLY A 26 -24.97 1.05 5.69
C GLY A 26 -24.53 2.40 6.28
N GLY A 27 -24.52 3.43 5.43
CA GLY A 27 -24.54 4.82 5.85
C GLY A 27 -25.92 5.24 6.35
N ASP A 28 -25.95 6.08 7.38
CA ASP A 28 -27.17 6.72 7.87
C ASP A 28 -27.93 7.45 6.74
N VAL A 29 -29.24 7.22 6.70
CA VAL A 29 -30.21 7.61 5.65
C VAL A 29 -30.49 9.14 5.60
N ASN A 30 -29.54 10.01 5.95
CA ASN A 30 -29.82 11.44 6.15
C ASN A 30 -28.73 12.40 5.63
N SER A 31 -28.17 12.17 4.43
CA SER A 31 -27.57 13.26 3.65
C SER A 31 -28.51 13.63 2.51
N THR A 32 -29.30 14.67 2.73
CA THR A 32 -30.17 15.27 1.70
C THR A 32 -29.38 16.37 1.01
N GLY A 33 -29.02 16.20 -0.27
CA GLY A 33 -28.62 17.35 -1.09
C GLY A 33 -27.73 17.12 -2.30
N ASP A 34 -26.86 16.11 -2.34
CA ASP A 34 -25.91 15.94 -3.44
C ASP A 34 -25.96 14.52 -4.02
N ALA A 35 -25.93 14.40 -5.35
CA ALA A 35 -25.78 13.11 -6.02
C ALA A 35 -24.41 12.48 -5.70
N GLN A 36 -24.40 11.18 -5.41
CA GLN A 36 -23.20 10.44 -5.01
C GLN A 36 -22.95 9.26 -5.95
N ASN A 37 -21.76 8.68 -5.83
CA ASN A 37 -21.43 7.41 -6.48
C ASN A 37 -21.43 6.33 -5.41
N TYR A 38 -22.26 5.31 -5.60
CA TYR A 38 -22.37 4.17 -4.70
C TYR A 38 -21.86 2.92 -5.38
N GLN A 39 -21.36 1.98 -4.58
CA GLN A 39 -21.08 0.61 -5.00
C GLN A 39 -21.97 -0.32 -4.17
N ILE A 40 -22.66 -1.25 -4.84
CA ILE A 40 -23.43 -2.33 -4.22
C ILE A 40 -23.07 -3.66 -4.90
N CYS A 41 -23.44 -4.76 -4.27
CA CYS A 41 -23.17 -6.10 -4.76
C CYS A 41 -24.42 -6.76 -5.34
N PHE A 42 -24.23 -7.75 -6.21
CA PHE A 42 -25.23 -8.78 -6.47
C PHE A 42 -24.67 -10.15 -6.05
N ASP A 43 -25.55 -11.06 -5.65
CA ASP A 43 -25.14 -12.43 -5.36
C ASP A 43 -24.87 -13.17 -6.67
N ASN A 44 -23.61 -13.55 -6.89
CA ASN A 44 -23.18 -14.32 -8.04
C ASN A 44 -22.99 -15.83 -7.72
N LEU A 45 -23.57 -16.31 -6.62
CA LEU A 45 -23.69 -17.73 -6.26
C LEU A 45 -25.14 -18.22 -6.36
N ASP A 46 -25.43 -19.41 -5.81
CA ASP A 46 -26.66 -20.17 -5.99
C ASP A 46 -27.80 -19.80 -5.02
N ASP A 47 -27.82 -18.56 -4.49
CA ASP A 47 -28.76 -18.06 -3.47
C ASP A 47 -28.82 -18.92 -2.19
N SER A 48 -27.83 -19.79 -1.94
CA SER A 48 -27.83 -20.68 -0.78
C SER A 48 -27.70 -19.96 0.56
N ILE A 49 -27.24 -18.70 0.54
CA ILE A 49 -27.30 -17.77 1.66
C ILE A 49 -27.75 -16.39 1.20
N SER A 50 -28.59 -15.72 1.99
CA SER A 50 -28.96 -14.33 1.72
C SER A 50 -27.84 -13.39 2.19
N LEU A 51 -27.34 -12.58 1.27
CA LEU A 51 -26.43 -11.48 1.59
C LEU A 51 -27.14 -10.39 2.41
N ASP A 52 -26.37 -9.67 3.22
CA ASP A 52 -26.90 -8.52 3.95
C ASP A 52 -27.41 -7.45 2.98
N SER A 53 -28.59 -6.89 3.25
CA SER A 53 -29.18 -5.84 2.42
C SER A 53 -28.27 -4.62 2.27
N SER A 54 -27.46 -4.30 3.27
CA SER A 54 -26.50 -3.19 3.20
C SER A 54 -25.37 -3.42 2.20
N ALA A 55 -25.11 -4.67 1.80
CA ALA A 55 -24.17 -4.99 0.74
C ALA A 55 -24.83 -4.96 -0.65
N THR A 56 -26.13 -5.20 -0.75
CA THR A 56 -26.85 -5.37 -2.04
C THR A 56 -27.77 -4.21 -2.40
N GLN A 57 -27.98 -3.26 -1.50
CA GLN A 57 -28.94 -2.18 -1.65
C GLN A 57 -28.40 -0.84 -1.20
N VAL A 58 -28.89 0.23 -1.84
CA VAL A 58 -28.62 1.62 -1.43
C VAL A 58 -29.84 2.51 -1.63
N ALA A 59 -30.13 3.33 -0.63
CA ALA A 59 -31.23 4.28 -0.68
C ALA A 59 -30.83 5.57 -1.41
N VAL A 60 -31.56 5.89 -2.48
CA VAL A 60 -31.41 7.13 -3.25
C VAL A 60 -32.81 7.63 -3.59
N ALA A 61 -33.28 8.66 -2.88
CA ALA A 61 -34.61 9.23 -3.11
C ALA A 61 -34.68 9.98 -4.46
N ASP A 62 -35.84 9.91 -5.12
CA ASP A 62 -36.18 10.69 -6.32
C ASP A 62 -35.18 10.55 -7.49
N ALA A 63 -34.58 9.37 -7.65
CA ALA A 63 -33.61 9.10 -8.71
C ALA A 63 -34.30 8.84 -10.06
N ASN A 64 -33.88 9.55 -11.10
CA ASN A 64 -34.25 9.28 -12.49
C ASN A 64 -33.06 8.68 -13.23
N VAL A 65 -33.14 7.42 -13.67
CA VAL A 65 -32.06 6.76 -14.42
C VAL A 65 -31.91 7.41 -15.80
N VAL A 66 -30.67 7.81 -16.14
CA VAL A 66 -30.35 8.55 -17.37
C VAL A 66 -29.42 7.77 -18.32
N ALA A 67 -28.69 6.79 -17.83
CA ALA A 67 -27.87 5.88 -18.64
C ALA A 67 -27.54 4.60 -17.85
N ALA A 68 -27.21 3.53 -18.56
CA ALA A 68 -26.69 2.32 -17.96
C ALA A 68 -25.64 1.66 -18.86
N TYR A 69 -24.74 0.91 -18.25
CA TYR A 69 -23.61 0.26 -18.90
C TYR A 69 -23.41 -1.13 -18.33
N ASP A 70 -23.09 -2.12 -19.16
CA ASP A 70 -22.68 -3.45 -18.71
C ASP A 70 -21.27 -3.42 -18.07
N GLU A 71 -20.79 -4.58 -17.61
CA GLU A 71 -19.47 -4.73 -16.98
C GLU A 71 -18.31 -4.32 -17.90
N ASP A 72 -18.47 -4.46 -19.21
CA ASP A 72 -17.50 -4.08 -20.23
C ASP A 72 -17.57 -2.58 -20.57
N GLY A 73 -18.49 -1.83 -19.96
CA GLY A 73 -18.70 -0.41 -20.21
C GLY A 73 -19.48 -0.09 -21.50
N ASN A 74 -20.16 -1.07 -22.10
CA ASN A 74 -21.02 -0.84 -23.26
C ASN A 74 -22.40 -0.32 -22.80
N PRO A 75 -23.00 0.65 -23.53
CA PRO A 75 -24.33 1.16 -23.18
C PRO A 75 -25.43 0.09 -23.27
N VAL A 76 -26.28 0.02 -22.24
CA VAL A 76 -27.42 -0.90 -22.16
C VAL A 76 -28.72 -0.09 -22.05
N ASN A 77 -29.74 -0.46 -22.82
CA ASN A 77 -31.05 0.20 -22.78
C ASN A 77 -31.93 -0.31 -21.63
N ASP A 78 -31.79 -1.58 -21.27
CA ASP A 78 -32.49 -2.24 -20.18
C ASP A 78 -31.66 -2.14 -18.90
N TRP A 79 -31.72 -0.98 -18.23
CA TRP A 79 -30.95 -0.77 -17.00
C TRP A 79 -31.42 -1.66 -15.84
N GLU A 80 -32.65 -2.18 -15.91
CA GLU A 80 -33.22 -3.09 -14.90
C GLU A 80 -32.51 -4.46 -14.89
N SER A 81 -31.76 -4.79 -15.93
CA SER A 81 -30.89 -5.97 -15.93
C SER A 81 -29.72 -5.85 -14.96
N ILE A 82 -29.31 -4.62 -14.61
CA ILE A 82 -28.15 -4.32 -13.74
C ILE A 82 -28.60 -4.07 -12.30
N ALA A 83 -29.67 -3.28 -12.12
CA ALA A 83 -30.22 -2.97 -10.81
C ALA A 83 -31.73 -2.71 -10.90
N THR A 84 -32.48 -3.05 -9.85
CA THR A 84 -33.88 -2.62 -9.71
C THR A 84 -33.97 -1.32 -8.91
N TYR A 85 -35.06 -0.57 -9.05
CA TYR A 85 -35.33 0.64 -8.25
C TYR A 85 -36.77 0.67 -7.75
N GLU A 86 -36.96 0.44 -6.46
CA GLU A 86 -38.29 0.43 -5.83
C GLU A 86 -38.29 1.25 -4.54
N ASN A 87 -39.32 2.09 -4.36
CA ASN A 87 -39.50 2.91 -3.16
C ASN A 87 -38.27 3.73 -2.73
N GLY A 88 -37.48 4.23 -3.70
CA GLY A 88 -36.28 5.00 -3.41
C GLY A 88 -35.04 4.16 -3.10
N VAL A 89 -35.04 2.86 -3.39
CA VAL A 89 -33.92 1.95 -3.10
C VAL A 89 -33.49 1.23 -4.38
N PHE A 90 -32.19 1.31 -4.68
CA PHE A 90 -31.56 0.49 -5.71
C PHE A 90 -31.18 -0.88 -5.12
N THR A 91 -31.40 -1.97 -5.85
CA THR A 91 -30.93 -3.32 -5.51
C THR A 91 -30.14 -3.91 -6.67
N GLY A 92 -28.95 -4.46 -6.41
CA GLY A 92 -28.08 -5.05 -7.44
C GLY A 92 -28.67 -6.32 -8.05
N VAL A 93 -28.52 -6.50 -9.36
CA VAL A 93 -28.99 -7.66 -10.14
C VAL A 93 -27.83 -8.33 -10.88
N SER A 94 -27.00 -7.55 -11.59
CA SER A 94 -25.82 -8.06 -12.29
C SER A 94 -24.72 -7.01 -12.32
N ALA A 95 -23.50 -7.42 -12.65
CA ALA A 95 -22.38 -6.51 -12.84
C ALA A 95 -22.72 -5.42 -13.88
N GLY A 96 -22.33 -4.18 -13.58
CA GLY A 96 -22.56 -3.04 -14.46
C GLY A 96 -22.73 -1.74 -13.69
N ARG A 97 -23.16 -0.69 -14.38
CA ARG A 97 -23.33 0.64 -13.79
C ARG A 97 -24.59 1.32 -14.26
N VAL A 98 -25.33 1.90 -13.31
CA VAL A 98 -26.49 2.75 -13.56
C VAL A 98 -26.14 4.20 -13.24
N ARG A 99 -26.43 5.14 -14.14
CA ARG A 99 -26.31 6.59 -13.91
C ARG A 99 -27.68 7.16 -13.63
N TYR A 100 -27.80 7.95 -12.57
CA TYR A 100 -29.06 8.60 -12.21
C TYR A 100 -28.89 10.12 -12.10
N GLN A 101 -30.00 10.83 -12.25
CA GLN A 101 -30.11 12.26 -12.03
C GLN A 101 -31.15 12.53 -10.95
N LEU A 102 -30.81 13.39 -9.99
CA LEU A 102 -31.73 13.86 -8.96
C LEU A 102 -32.60 15.02 -9.47
N SER A 103 -33.64 15.36 -8.73
CA SER A 103 -34.59 16.43 -9.10
C SER A 103 -33.96 17.82 -9.26
N ASP A 104 -32.80 18.06 -8.67
CA ASP A 104 -32.01 19.30 -8.79
C ASP A 104 -31.09 19.33 -10.02
N GLY A 105 -31.03 18.24 -10.79
CA GLY A 105 -30.21 18.09 -11.99
C GLY A 105 -28.82 17.50 -11.76
N THR A 106 -28.40 17.28 -10.50
CA THR A 106 -27.13 16.63 -10.17
C THR A 106 -27.17 15.14 -10.56
N THR A 107 -26.02 14.58 -10.95
CA THR A 107 -25.92 13.19 -11.42
C THR A 107 -25.01 12.35 -10.56
N GLY A 108 -25.44 11.12 -10.26
CA GLY A 108 -24.66 10.12 -9.54
C GLY A 108 -24.62 8.80 -10.29
N SER A 109 -24.02 7.78 -9.68
CA SER A 109 -24.03 6.41 -10.23
C SER A 109 -24.14 5.33 -9.17
N ILE A 110 -24.70 4.20 -9.55
CA ILE A 110 -24.64 2.94 -8.82
C ILE A 110 -23.76 2.00 -9.63
N GLU A 111 -22.61 1.62 -9.08
CA GLU A 111 -21.80 0.51 -9.58
C GLU A 111 -22.27 -0.77 -8.89
N VAL A 112 -22.61 -1.78 -9.68
CA VAL A 112 -23.01 -3.11 -9.18
C VAL A 112 -21.87 -4.06 -9.47
N VAL A 113 -21.32 -4.69 -8.43
CA VAL A 113 -20.18 -5.62 -8.51
C VAL A 113 -20.55 -7.01 -7.98
N ALA A 114 -19.79 -8.03 -8.33
CA ALA A 114 -19.98 -9.36 -7.79
C ALA A 114 -19.71 -9.39 -6.27
N ALA A 115 -20.59 -10.03 -5.49
CA ALA A 115 -20.38 -10.22 -4.07
C ALA A 115 -19.19 -11.15 -3.76
N TYR A 116 -18.87 -12.05 -4.68
CA TYR A 116 -17.73 -12.95 -4.64
C TYR A 116 -16.83 -12.66 -5.84
N PRO A 117 -15.54 -12.31 -5.64
CA PRO A 117 -14.67 -11.95 -6.74
C PRO A 117 -14.53 -13.12 -7.72
N THR A 118 -14.67 -12.80 -9.00
CA THR A 118 -14.44 -13.74 -10.10
C THR A 118 -12.96 -13.74 -10.47
N ASN A 119 -12.55 -14.68 -11.33
CA ASN A 119 -11.18 -14.80 -11.81
C ASN A 119 -10.72 -13.43 -12.34
N PRO A 120 -9.72 -12.81 -11.72
CA PRO A 120 -9.24 -11.50 -12.14
C PRO A 120 -8.35 -11.55 -13.39
N ASP A 121 -8.17 -12.74 -13.98
CA ASP A 121 -7.33 -13.01 -15.15
C ASP A 121 -5.88 -12.56 -14.91
N TYR A 122 -5.34 -12.95 -13.75
CA TYR A 122 -3.90 -12.83 -13.46
C TYR A 122 -3.04 -13.84 -14.24
N ASP A 123 -3.61 -14.56 -15.21
CA ASP A 123 -2.97 -15.57 -16.07
C ASP A 123 -1.90 -14.97 -17.00
N TYR A 124 -0.83 -14.44 -16.41
CA TYR A 124 0.39 -14.08 -17.11
C TYR A 124 1.34 -15.27 -17.13
N ALA A 125 2.13 -15.40 -18.19
CA ALA A 125 3.04 -16.54 -18.38
C ALA A 125 4.26 -16.51 -17.44
N GLY A 126 4.30 -15.59 -16.46
CA GLY A 126 5.36 -15.45 -15.46
C GLY A 126 6.73 -15.11 -16.07
N ASN A 127 6.79 -14.63 -17.30
CA ASN A 127 8.04 -14.35 -18.00
C ASN A 127 8.38 -12.85 -17.96
N ALA A 128 9.64 -12.49 -18.20
CA ALA A 128 10.12 -11.11 -18.07
C ALA A 128 9.39 -10.05 -18.94
N LEU A 129 8.65 -10.46 -19.96
CA LEU A 129 7.85 -9.57 -20.81
C LEU A 129 6.51 -9.17 -20.16
N ASP A 130 5.93 -10.03 -19.31
CA ASP A 130 4.69 -9.76 -18.52
C ASP A 130 4.88 -8.61 -17.51
N PHE A 131 6.10 -8.11 -17.46
CA PHE A 131 6.66 -7.15 -16.52
C PHE A 131 7.47 -6.07 -17.28
N SER A 132 7.49 -6.00 -18.61
CA SER A 132 8.44 -5.09 -19.29
C SER A 132 7.95 -3.64 -19.40
N GLU A 133 8.80 -2.67 -19.08
CA GLU A 133 8.63 -1.23 -19.43
C GLU A 133 8.92 -0.95 -20.93
N THR A 134 9.05 -2.01 -21.74
CA THR A 134 9.54 -1.93 -23.13
C THR A 134 8.61 -2.60 -24.14
N GLY A 135 7.48 -3.17 -23.70
CA GLY A 135 6.47 -3.77 -24.57
C GLY A 135 5.83 -2.75 -25.51
N ASP A 136 5.18 -3.24 -26.58
CA ASP A 136 4.37 -2.37 -27.45
C ASP A 136 3.36 -1.61 -26.57
N GLN A 137 3.29 -0.28 -26.68
CA GLN A 137 2.36 0.55 -25.90
C GLN A 137 0.93 -0.04 -25.92
N GLY A 138 0.39 -0.30 -24.73
CA GLY A 138 -0.94 -0.88 -24.53
C GLY A 138 -0.95 -2.39 -24.21
N GLU A 139 0.19 -3.03 -24.02
CA GLU A 139 0.25 -4.36 -23.40
C GLU A 139 -0.05 -4.26 -21.89
N LYS A 140 -0.97 -5.11 -21.42
CA LYS A 140 -1.26 -5.28 -20.00
C LYS A 140 -0.12 -6.05 -19.34
N VAL A 141 0.36 -5.56 -18.21
CA VAL A 141 1.42 -6.15 -17.39
C VAL A 141 1.00 -6.17 -15.93
N LEU A 142 1.71 -6.96 -15.11
CA LEU A 142 1.47 -7.02 -13.67
C LEU A 142 2.10 -5.86 -12.87
N GLY A 143 2.82 -4.95 -13.54
CA GLY A 143 3.39 -3.74 -12.94
C GLY A 143 4.79 -3.97 -12.37
N ARG A 144 5.81 -4.09 -13.23
CA ARG A 144 7.24 -4.19 -12.81
C ARG A 144 7.81 -2.83 -12.44
N THR A 145 7.14 -2.23 -11.48
CA THR A 145 7.41 -0.90 -10.99
C THR A 145 8.11 -0.98 -9.66
N HIS A 146 8.99 -0.02 -9.41
CA HIS A 146 9.67 0.14 -8.14
C HIS A 146 9.12 1.39 -7.46
N ASP A 147 8.76 1.33 -6.19
CA ASP A 147 8.26 2.49 -5.41
C ASP A 147 6.97 3.12 -5.99
N PRO A 148 5.83 2.41 -5.97
CA PRO A 148 4.59 2.89 -6.55
C PRO A 148 3.98 4.04 -5.75
N SER A 149 3.52 5.09 -6.42
CA SER A 149 2.59 6.12 -5.91
C SER A 149 1.37 6.20 -6.82
N LEU A 150 0.18 6.15 -6.23
CA LEU A 150 -1.10 6.02 -6.94
C LEU A 150 -1.87 7.33 -7.00
N ILE A 151 -2.53 7.56 -8.13
CA ILE A 151 -3.56 8.60 -8.27
C ILE A 151 -4.75 8.08 -9.09
N GLU A 152 -5.97 8.44 -8.66
CA GLU A 152 -7.20 8.17 -9.41
C GLU A 152 -7.70 9.45 -10.10
N VAL A 153 -8.09 9.32 -11.35
CA VAL A 153 -8.82 10.35 -12.10
C VAL A 153 -10.11 9.77 -12.67
N ARG A 154 -11.01 10.65 -13.13
CA ARG A 154 -12.26 10.26 -13.77
C ARG A 154 -12.24 10.63 -15.24
N ASN A 155 -12.66 9.72 -16.10
CA ASN A 155 -12.85 10.03 -17.52
C ASN A 155 -14.18 10.77 -17.77
N GLU A 156 -14.44 11.13 -19.04
CA GLU A 156 -15.68 11.84 -19.45
C GLU A 156 -16.98 11.09 -19.10
N ARG A 157 -16.91 9.77 -18.88
CA ARG A 157 -18.03 8.91 -18.48
C ARG A 157 -18.16 8.75 -16.96
N GLY A 158 -17.23 9.34 -16.19
CA GLY A 158 -17.15 9.17 -14.74
C GLY A 158 -16.55 7.83 -14.30
N GLU A 159 -15.86 7.10 -15.20
CA GLU A 159 -15.13 5.88 -14.85
C GLU A 159 -13.80 6.23 -14.20
N SER A 160 -13.41 5.45 -13.18
CA SER A 160 -12.09 5.57 -12.57
C SER A 160 -11.02 5.12 -13.54
N ILE A 161 -9.98 5.93 -13.69
CA ILE A 161 -8.71 5.55 -14.30
C ILE A 161 -7.66 5.73 -13.23
N TYR A 162 -6.81 4.73 -13.06
CA TYR A 162 -5.77 4.75 -12.05
C TYR A 162 -4.42 4.90 -12.72
N TYR A 163 -3.58 5.76 -12.17
CA TYR A 163 -2.20 5.91 -12.60
C TYR A 163 -1.27 5.51 -11.47
N MET A 164 -0.13 4.95 -11.84
CA MET A 164 0.97 4.64 -10.95
C MET A 164 2.22 5.34 -11.44
N PHE A 165 2.82 6.13 -10.57
CA PHE A 165 4.12 6.76 -10.77
C PHE A 165 5.14 5.99 -9.96
N SER A 166 6.31 5.75 -10.54
CA SER A 166 7.30 4.85 -9.92
C SER A 166 8.73 5.29 -10.21
N THR A 167 9.70 4.76 -9.46
CA THR A 167 11.13 4.96 -9.70
C THR A 167 11.49 4.68 -11.17
N GLY A 168 12.29 5.58 -11.75
CA GLY A 168 12.67 5.57 -13.15
C GLY A 168 14.07 4.99 -13.38
N TRP A 169 14.18 3.68 -13.59
CA TRP A 169 15.47 3.00 -13.77
C TRP A 169 16.09 3.17 -15.15
N SER A 170 15.28 3.33 -16.21
CA SER A 170 15.82 3.53 -17.57
C SER A 170 15.97 5.01 -17.89
N ASP A 171 17.03 5.38 -18.61
CA ASP A 171 17.30 6.77 -19.00
C ASP A 171 16.20 7.35 -19.90
N GLN A 172 15.67 6.57 -20.84
CA GLN A 172 14.69 7.06 -21.81
C GLN A 172 13.63 6.02 -22.20
N SER A 173 12.48 6.51 -22.63
CA SER A 173 11.44 5.76 -23.34
C SER A 173 10.86 6.62 -24.47
N VAL A 174 10.01 6.04 -25.33
CA VAL A 174 9.33 6.79 -26.40
C VAL A 174 7.82 6.68 -26.20
N TYR A 175 7.14 7.81 -26.09
CA TYR A 175 5.69 7.93 -26.01
C TYR A 175 5.15 8.84 -27.11
N ASN A 176 4.22 8.35 -27.96
CA ASN A 176 3.63 9.12 -29.06
C ASN A 176 4.64 9.89 -29.94
N GLY A 177 5.85 9.36 -30.12
CA GLY A 177 6.93 9.98 -30.90
C GLY A 177 7.77 11.03 -30.14
N VAL A 178 7.51 11.24 -28.85
CA VAL A 178 8.31 12.04 -27.93
C VAL A 178 9.22 11.11 -27.12
N THR A 179 10.50 11.43 -27.05
CA THR A 179 11.42 10.74 -26.13
C THR A 179 11.24 11.31 -24.73
N THR A 180 11.01 10.48 -23.73
CA THR A 180 10.75 10.89 -22.34
C THR A 180 11.76 10.30 -21.36
N TYR A 181 12.04 11.00 -20.25
CA TYR A 181 12.88 10.55 -19.12
C TYR A 181 12.21 10.82 -17.76
N GLY A 182 12.82 10.35 -16.66
CA GLY A 182 12.29 10.54 -15.30
C GLY A 182 11.57 9.32 -14.76
N ASN A 183 10.69 9.55 -13.78
CA ASN A 183 9.84 8.52 -13.19
C ASN A 183 8.96 7.84 -14.25
N ALA A 184 8.68 6.55 -14.08
CA ALA A 184 7.83 5.79 -14.98
C ALA A 184 6.34 6.04 -14.67
N ILE A 185 5.51 6.07 -15.71
CA ILE A 185 4.06 6.26 -15.62
C ILE A 185 3.37 5.03 -16.18
N HIS A 186 2.51 4.43 -15.36
CA HIS A 186 1.61 3.34 -15.74
C HIS A 186 0.16 3.75 -15.56
N VAL A 187 -0.74 3.12 -16.31
CA VAL A 187 -2.18 3.35 -16.23
C VAL A 187 -2.94 2.03 -16.12
N SER A 188 -4.03 2.03 -15.37
CA SER A 188 -4.96 0.92 -15.25
C SER A 188 -6.39 1.39 -15.51
N TYR A 189 -7.09 0.59 -16.33
CA TYR A 189 -8.50 0.80 -16.70
C TYR A 189 -9.44 -0.25 -16.10
N ASP A 190 -8.90 -1.26 -15.41
CA ASP A 190 -9.65 -2.41 -14.88
C ASP A 190 -9.58 -2.52 -13.36
N GLY A 191 -9.48 -1.37 -12.68
CA GLY A 191 -9.49 -1.34 -11.22
C GLY A 191 -8.16 -1.74 -10.58
N MET A 192 -7.02 -1.39 -11.19
CA MET A 192 -5.66 -1.73 -10.71
C MET A 192 -5.32 -3.23 -10.76
N LYS A 193 -6.09 -4.04 -11.49
CA LYS A 193 -5.77 -5.46 -11.71
C LYS A 193 -4.59 -5.60 -12.66
N THR A 194 -4.58 -4.80 -13.73
CA THR A 194 -3.51 -4.78 -14.74
C THR A 194 -3.05 -3.36 -15.05
N TRP A 195 -1.82 -3.24 -15.55
CA TRP A 195 -1.17 -1.96 -15.82
C TRP A 195 -0.65 -1.89 -17.24
N GLU A 196 -0.68 -0.70 -17.85
CA GLU A 196 -0.05 -0.41 -19.14
C GLU A 196 1.02 0.65 -18.94
N PHE A 197 2.24 0.42 -19.45
CA PHE A 197 3.30 1.43 -19.43
C PHE A 197 3.01 2.52 -20.47
N LEU A 198 2.95 3.78 -20.03
CA LEU A 198 2.72 4.93 -20.91
C LEU A 198 4.02 5.58 -21.36
N GLY A 199 4.92 5.85 -20.43
CA GLY A 199 6.13 6.62 -20.69
C GLY A 199 6.72 7.18 -19.41
N ARG A 200 7.47 8.28 -19.52
CA ARG A 200 8.09 8.92 -18.36
C ARG A 200 7.67 10.38 -18.20
N THR A 201 7.87 10.93 -17.02
CA THR A 201 7.34 12.23 -16.60
C THR A 201 7.80 13.43 -17.44
N PHE A 202 9.04 13.42 -17.94
CA PHE A 202 9.67 14.62 -18.53
C PHE A 202 10.05 14.42 -20.01
N ASP A 203 10.01 15.49 -20.81
CA ASP A 203 10.45 15.47 -22.20
C ASP A 203 11.98 15.48 -22.26
N TYR A 204 12.59 14.46 -22.88
CA TYR A 204 14.05 14.33 -22.97
C TYR A 204 14.71 15.55 -23.61
N ALA A 205 14.01 16.28 -24.48
CA ALA A 205 14.52 17.50 -25.10
C ALA A 205 14.85 18.61 -24.09
N THR A 206 14.29 18.59 -22.88
CA THR A 206 14.53 19.61 -21.84
C THR A 206 15.61 19.21 -20.84
N ARG A 207 16.02 17.93 -20.80
CA ARG A 207 16.98 17.36 -19.82
C ARG A 207 18.25 18.21 -19.66
N GLU A 208 18.82 18.64 -20.78
CA GLU A 208 20.06 19.43 -20.79
C GLU A 208 19.90 20.78 -20.11
N THR A 209 18.76 21.45 -20.28
CA THR A 209 18.51 22.79 -19.70
C THR A 209 17.90 22.74 -18.31
N GLU A 210 17.01 21.78 -18.05
CA GLU A 210 16.24 21.69 -16.80
C GLU A 210 16.96 20.88 -15.72
N VAL A 211 17.88 20.00 -16.10
CA VAL A 211 18.63 19.15 -15.15
C VAL A 211 20.11 19.47 -15.22
N VAL A 212 20.77 19.15 -16.34
CA VAL A 212 22.25 19.17 -16.46
C VAL A 212 22.82 20.56 -16.23
N ASN A 213 22.33 21.57 -16.98
CA ASN A 213 22.81 22.96 -16.88
C ASN A 213 21.94 23.81 -15.94
N SER A 214 21.32 23.19 -14.95
CA SER A 214 20.50 23.86 -13.95
C SER A 214 21.12 23.76 -12.55
N LYS A 215 20.47 24.37 -11.56
CA LYS A 215 20.86 24.21 -10.15
C LYS A 215 20.81 22.75 -9.66
N ILE A 216 20.04 21.88 -10.31
CA ILE A 216 20.00 20.45 -10.00
C ILE A 216 21.34 19.79 -10.33
N GLY A 217 21.81 19.93 -11.57
CA GLY A 217 23.11 19.42 -12.01
C GLY A 217 24.26 20.05 -11.22
N GLU A 218 24.21 21.36 -10.96
CA GLU A 218 25.18 22.06 -10.13
C GLU A 218 25.25 21.45 -8.72
N TRP A 219 24.10 21.22 -8.06
CA TRP A 219 24.04 20.65 -6.73
C TRP A 219 24.59 19.22 -6.68
N LEU A 220 24.21 18.37 -7.62
CA LEU A 220 24.60 16.97 -7.61
C LEU A 220 26.08 16.77 -7.99
N TYR A 221 26.63 17.60 -8.89
CA TYR A 221 27.88 17.29 -9.59
C TYR A 221 28.96 18.38 -9.56
N GLU A 222 28.70 19.55 -8.96
CA GLU A 222 29.71 20.60 -8.77
C GLU A 222 30.16 20.78 -7.29
N GLY A 223 31.25 21.54 -7.09
CA GLY A 223 31.80 21.87 -5.77
C GLY A 223 32.84 20.88 -5.23
N GLY A 224 33.25 19.89 -6.01
CA GLY A 224 34.27 18.90 -5.66
C GLY A 224 34.88 18.23 -6.89
N THR A 225 35.42 17.02 -6.71
CA THR A 225 35.79 16.13 -7.81
C THR A 225 34.95 14.86 -7.76
N ILE A 226 34.41 14.43 -8.89
CA ILE A 226 33.71 13.15 -9.01
C ILE A 226 34.76 12.03 -9.02
N ASP A 227 34.66 11.06 -8.11
CA ASP A 227 35.47 9.83 -8.10
C ASP A 227 34.71 8.70 -8.83
N GLY A 228 35.29 8.11 -9.88
CA GLY A 228 34.68 7.02 -10.64
C GLY A 228 34.25 7.41 -12.05
N ASP A 229 33.37 6.59 -12.66
CA ASP A 229 32.82 6.82 -14.00
C ASP A 229 31.42 7.49 -13.99
N PHE A 230 30.88 7.83 -12.81
CA PHE A 230 29.56 8.49 -12.69
C PHE A 230 29.60 9.97 -13.13
N THR A 231 28.51 10.47 -13.74
CA THR A 231 28.44 11.85 -14.28
C THR A 231 27.03 12.43 -14.11
N THR A 232 26.79 13.64 -14.64
CA THR A 232 25.43 14.21 -14.77
C THR A 232 24.46 13.34 -15.57
N GLU A 233 24.97 12.38 -16.35
CA GLU A 233 24.15 11.36 -17.01
C GLU A 233 23.62 10.29 -16.05
N SER A 234 24.27 10.11 -14.89
CA SER A 234 23.93 9.09 -13.88
C SER A 234 22.75 9.48 -12.98
N ALA A 235 22.22 10.70 -13.10
CA ALA A 235 21.12 11.18 -12.26
C ALA A 235 19.90 10.25 -12.35
N SER A 236 19.46 9.71 -11.21
CA SER A 236 18.38 8.72 -11.13
C SER A 236 17.18 9.26 -10.37
N TRP A 237 15.97 8.94 -10.83
CA TRP A 237 14.71 9.50 -10.35
C TRP A 237 13.98 8.49 -9.50
N TRP A 238 13.91 8.73 -8.20
CA TRP A 238 13.43 7.74 -7.24
C TRP A 238 12.08 8.16 -6.61
N ALA A 239 11.33 7.14 -6.19
CA ALA A 239 10.19 7.17 -5.27
C ALA A 239 9.36 8.46 -5.31
N PRO A 240 8.64 8.70 -6.40
CA PRO A 240 7.83 9.90 -6.52
C PRO A 240 6.55 9.79 -5.68
N ASP A 241 5.94 10.93 -5.40
CA ASP A 241 4.53 11.03 -5.02
C ASP A 241 3.78 12.00 -5.94
N ILE A 242 2.58 11.60 -6.38
CA ILE A 242 1.75 12.34 -7.33
C ILE A 242 0.43 12.75 -6.66
N VAL A 243 0.12 14.04 -6.68
CA VAL A 243 -1.14 14.57 -6.13
C VAL A 243 -1.81 15.54 -7.07
N ALA A 244 -3.14 15.58 -7.04
CA ALA A 244 -3.88 16.67 -7.66
C ALA A 244 -3.63 17.97 -6.90
N LYS A 245 -3.53 19.08 -7.63
CA LYS A 245 -3.47 20.42 -7.02
C LYS A 245 -4.81 20.74 -6.35
N PRO A 246 -4.82 21.32 -5.13
CA PRO A 246 -6.07 21.65 -4.44
C PRO A 246 -7.00 22.60 -5.21
N ASP A 247 -6.45 23.41 -6.13
CA ASP A 247 -7.22 24.34 -6.97
C ASP A 247 -7.79 23.69 -8.25
N GLY A 248 -7.50 22.40 -8.49
CA GLY A 248 -7.94 21.65 -9.67
C GLY A 248 -7.25 22.04 -10.97
N SER A 249 -6.18 22.85 -10.93
CA SER A 249 -5.48 23.32 -12.13
C SER A 249 -4.54 22.28 -12.77
N GLY A 250 -4.38 21.12 -12.15
CA GLY A 250 -3.51 20.05 -12.63
C GLY A 250 -2.97 19.21 -11.48
N TYR A 251 -1.71 18.80 -11.60
CA TYR A 251 -1.05 17.85 -10.72
C TYR A 251 0.31 18.37 -10.28
N TRP A 252 0.71 17.96 -9.08
CA TRP A 252 2.06 18.12 -8.55
C TRP A 252 2.73 16.75 -8.42
N LEU A 253 3.94 16.66 -8.96
CA LEU A 253 4.84 15.52 -8.79
C LEU A 253 5.95 15.93 -7.84
N TYR A 254 5.95 15.34 -6.66
CA TYR A 254 7.04 15.40 -5.70
C TYR A 254 7.96 14.24 -6.01
N THR A 255 9.16 14.49 -6.51
CA THR A 255 10.11 13.42 -6.84
C THR A 255 11.46 13.73 -6.26
N CYS A 256 12.28 12.71 -6.03
CA CYS A 256 13.68 12.93 -5.73
C CYS A 256 14.58 12.53 -6.88
N VAL A 257 15.74 13.19 -6.93
CA VAL A 257 16.84 12.86 -7.83
C VAL A 257 18.08 12.58 -7.00
N VAL A 258 18.75 11.49 -7.33
CA VAL A 258 20.01 11.07 -6.70
C VAL A 258 21.14 11.15 -7.71
N ASP A 259 22.37 11.35 -7.23
CA ASP A 259 23.57 11.47 -8.08
C ASP A 259 23.92 10.19 -8.89
N GLY A 260 23.35 9.05 -8.50
CA GLY A 260 23.54 7.77 -9.15
C GLY A 260 24.93 7.15 -8.95
N ALA A 261 25.69 7.62 -7.95
CA ALA A 261 26.99 7.08 -7.63
C ALA A 261 26.87 5.72 -6.90
N ASP A 262 27.72 4.75 -7.29
CA ASP A 262 27.84 3.46 -6.59
C ASP A 262 28.49 3.62 -5.20
N THR A 263 28.46 2.56 -4.39
CA THR A 263 28.89 2.60 -2.97
C THR A 263 30.34 3.02 -2.72
N ASP A 264 31.21 2.93 -3.73
CA ASP A 264 32.63 3.32 -3.69
C ASP A 264 32.94 4.54 -4.58
N GLU A 265 31.91 5.14 -5.18
CA GLU A 265 31.99 6.31 -6.08
C GLU A 265 31.23 7.47 -5.46
N GLY A 266 31.57 8.72 -5.78
CA GLY A 266 30.78 9.84 -5.31
C GLY A 266 31.49 11.18 -5.39
N MET A 267 30.84 12.21 -4.86
CA MET A 267 31.39 13.55 -4.82
C MET A 267 32.49 13.62 -3.77
N ARG A 268 33.73 13.84 -4.20
CA ARG A 268 34.87 14.04 -3.30
C ARG A 268 35.04 15.51 -2.96
N ILE A 269 34.92 15.83 -1.67
CA ILE A 269 35.03 17.18 -1.11
C ILE A 269 35.93 17.11 0.11
N ASP A 270 36.99 17.91 0.14
CA ASP A 270 37.97 17.96 1.23
C ASP A 270 38.52 16.58 1.65
N GLY A 271 38.61 15.67 0.68
CA GLY A 271 39.15 14.32 0.87
C GLY A 271 38.15 13.26 1.31
N ASN A 272 36.88 13.63 1.54
CA ASN A 272 35.78 12.73 1.90
C ASN A 272 34.85 12.51 0.70
N LEU A 273 34.24 11.33 0.62
CA LEU A 273 33.24 10.97 -0.38
C LEU A 273 31.84 11.23 0.15
N TYR A 274 30.97 11.81 -0.68
CA TYR A 274 29.59 12.09 -0.37
C TYR A 274 28.68 11.60 -1.49
N THR A 275 27.50 11.11 -1.12
CA THR A 275 26.37 11.02 -2.04
C THR A 275 25.45 12.21 -1.81
N ARG A 276 24.75 12.62 -2.87
CA ARG A 276 23.82 13.73 -2.83
C ARG A 276 22.48 13.33 -3.43
N ALA A 277 21.43 13.83 -2.81
CA ALA A 277 20.08 13.76 -3.32
C ALA A 277 19.32 15.05 -3.02
N CYS A 278 18.20 15.25 -3.71
CA CYS A 278 17.24 16.27 -3.36
C CYS A 278 15.81 15.89 -3.77
N ILE A 279 14.84 16.45 -3.04
CA ILE A 279 13.41 16.40 -3.37
C ILE A 279 13.05 17.69 -4.12
N LEU A 280 12.41 17.52 -5.27
CA LEU A 280 12.02 18.56 -6.21
C LEU A 280 10.50 18.56 -6.40
N LEU A 281 9.97 19.70 -6.86
CA LEU A 281 8.56 19.84 -7.21
C LEU A 281 8.41 20.10 -8.72
N TYR A 282 7.61 19.27 -9.36
CA TYR A 282 7.19 19.42 -10.76
C TYR A 282 5.68 19.59 -10.85
N GLU A 283 5.22 20.20 -11.93
CA GLU A 283 3.79 20.40 -12.19
C GLU A 283 3.40 20.06 -13.63
N SER A 284 2.16 19.66 -13.82
CA SER A 284 1.55 19.48 -15.14
C SER A 284 0.04 19.71 -15.07
N GLU A 285 -0.57 20.16 -16.18
CA GLU A 285 -2.04 20.21 -16.33
C GLU A 285 -2.64 18.81 -16.59
N THR A 286 -1.82 17.82 -16.96
CA THR A 286 -2.24 16.47 -17.37
C THR A 286 -1.33 15.40 -16.76
N LEU A 287 -1.73 14.13 -16.82
CA LEU A 287 -0.89 12.98 -16.45
C LEU A 287 -0.12 12.38 -17.63
N GLU A 288 -0.06 13.08 -18.77
CA GLU A 288 0.59 12.58 -19.98
C GLU A 288 2.12 12.52 -19.81
N PRO A 289 2.79 11.48 -20.34
CA PRO A 289 4.24 11.43 -20.41
C PRO A 289 4.86 12.66 -21.10
N GLY A 290 5.97 13.14 -20.55
CA GLY A 290 6.70 14.31 -21.05
C GLY A 290 6.09 15.68 -20.70
N SER A 291 4.97 15.70 -19.96
CA SER A 291 4.24 16.96 -19.71
C SER A 291 4.72 17.73 -18.48
N PHE A 292 5.39 17.07 -17.53
CA PHE A 292 5.77 17.68 -16.27
C PHE A 292 6.95 18.64 -16.41
N LYS A 293 6.85 19.80 -15.77
CA LYS A 293 7.87 20.85 -15.76
C LYS A 293 8.25 21.25 -14.34
N PRO A 294 9.50 21.66 -14.08
CA PRO A 294 9.90 22.06 -12.75
C PRO A 294 9.14 23.31 -12.31
N VAL A 295 8.64 23.31 -11.07
CA VAL A 295 8.17 24.52 -10.43
C VAL A 295 9.37 25.43 -10.18
N MET A 296 9.29 26.67 -10.63
CA MET A 296 10.42 27.61 -10.57
C MET A 296 10.29 28.59 -9.39
N GLN A 297 11.37 28.75 -8.63
CA GLN A 297 11.53 29.77 -7.61
C GLN A 297 12.79 30.59 -7.91
N ASP A 298 12.66 31.92 -8.01
CA ASP A 298 13.76 32.83 -8.35
C ASP A 298 14.55 32.42 -9.61
N SER A 299 13.83 31.95 -10.64
CA SER A 299 14.37 31.45 -11.91
C SER A 299 15.24 30.18 -11.79
N GLN A 300 15.10 29.42 -10.70
CA GLN A 300 15.72 28.11 -10.51
C GLN A 300 14.64 27.05 -10.20
N PRO A 301 14.88 25.76 -10.50
CA PRO A 301 14.01 24.70 -10.02
C PRO A 301 13.87 24.76 -8.49
N ALA A 302 12.64 24.65 -8.00
CA ALA A 302 12.35 24.62 -6.58
C ALA A 302 12.86 23.31 -5.96
N VAL A 303 13.55 23.44 -4.82
CA VAL A 303 14.03 22.32 -4.01
C VAL A 303 13.34 22.36 -2.65
N LEU A 304 12.81 21.21 -2.23
CA LEU A 304 12.10 21.05 -0.96
C LEU A 304 13.01 20.46 0.11
N MET A 305 13.94 19.59 -0.29
CA MET A 305 14.87 18.95 0.63
C MET A 305 16.17 18.59 -0.10
N GLN A 306 17.29 18.64 0.62
CA GLN A 306 18.60 18.23 0.14
C GLN A 306 19.23 17.27 1.15
N SER A 307 20.08 16.38 0.66
CA SER A 307 21.02 15.62 1.48
C SER A 307 22.40 15.63 0.84
N SER A 308 23.42 15.63 1.69
CA SER A 308 24.82 15.41 1.31
C SER A 308 25.46 14.54 2.38
N ILE A 309 25.41 13.21 2.18
CA ILE A 309 25.73 12.22 3.21
C ILE A 309 27.10 11.63 2.92
N GLN A 310 27.96 11.57 3.92
CA GLN A 310 29.29 10.99 3.76
C GLN A 310 29.18 9.47 3.50
N GLN A 311 29.85 8.96 2.47
CA GLN A 311 29.91 7.52 2.21
C GLN A 311 30.56 6.74 3.36
N GLY A 312 30.17 5.48 3.51
CA GLY A 312 30.51 4.65 4.68
C GLY A 312 29.72 5.00 5.95
N THR A 313 28.95 6.10 5.95
CA THR A 313 27.98 6.43 7.01
C THR A 313 26.53 6.16 6.59
N HIS A 314 26.30 5.81 5.31
CA HIS A 314 25.00 5.39 4.78
C HIS A 314 24.49 4.13 5.48
N GLY A 315 23.22 4.13 5.90
CA GLY A 315 22.61 2.98 6.57
C GLY A 315 23.20 2.63 7.95
N THR A 316 24.17 3.40 8.45
CA THR A 316 24.65 3.24 9.83
C THR A 316 23.74 3.99 10.79
N SER A 317 23.63 3.50 12.03
CA SER A 317 22.82 4.09 13.10
C SER A 317 23.37 5.44 13.56
N ASN A 318 23.18 6.47 12.74
CA ASN A 318 23.71 7.82 12.94
C ASN A 318 22.63 8.89 12.67
N GLY A 319 22.97 10.14 12.92
CA GLY A 319 22.05 11.27 12.75
C GLY A 319 21.77 11.70 11.32
N ASN A 320 22.23 10.99 10.29
CA ASN A 320 22.05 11.44 8.92
C ASN A 320 20.56 11.54 8.55
N VAL A 321 20.24 12.47 7.65
CA VAL A 321 18.91 12.62 7.06
C VAL A 321 19.06 12.53 5.55
N ASN A 322 18.35 11.60 4.93
CA ASN A 322 18.35 11.46 3.48
C ASN A 322 17.12 12.17 2.89
N GLY A 323 17.33 13.09 1.95
CA GLY A 323 16.27 13.87 1.31
C GLY A 323 15.69 13.15 0.11
N ILE A 324 15.04 12.00 0.34
CA ILE A 324 14.35 11.18 -0.68
C ILE A 324 13.00 10.68 -0.15
N ASP A 325 12.25 9.96 -0.99
CA ASP A 325 10.97 9.30 -0.69
C ASP A 325 9.87 10.24 -0.15
N PRO A 326 9.53 11.33 -0.87
CA PRO A 326 8.42 12.20 -0.47
C PRO A 326 7.07 11.45 -0.47
N GLN A 327 6.20 11.78 0.50
CA GLN A 327 4.78 11.43 0.51
C GLN A 327 3.96 12.62 1.02
N ILE A 328 2.92 12.98 0.28
CA ILE A 328 2.05 14.12 0.57
C ILE A 328 0.81 13.69 1.35
N ILE A 329 0.47 14.49 2.36
CA ILE A 329 -0.65 14.22 3.25
C ILE A 329 -1.48 15.48 3.41
N TYR A 330 -2.80 15.34 3.30
CA TYR A 330 -3.75 16.40 3.58
C TYR A 330 -4.52 16.11 4.86
N THR A 331 -4.69 17.12 5.71
CA THR A 331 -5.51 17.04 6.92
C THR A 331 -6.91 17.61 6.70
N PRO A 332 -7.91 17.27 7.54
CA PRO A 332 -9.28 17.74 7.36
C PRO A 332 -9.43 19.27 7.42
N ASP A 333 -8.51 19.96 8.08
CA ASP A 333 -8.45 21.43 8.15
C ASP A 333 -7.74 22.07 6.94
N GLY A 334 -7.42 21.30 5.91
CA GLY A 334 -6.85 21.78 4.66
C GLY A 334 -5.35 22.08 4.72
N LYS A 335 -4.64 21.62 5.77
CA LYS A 335 -3.18 21.69 5.78
C LYS A 335 -2.59 20.57 4.95
N MET A 336 -1.41 20.86 4.42
CA MET A 336 -0.65 19.98 3.55
C MET A 336 0.70 19.70 4.22
N TYR A 337 1.12 18.44 4.19
CA TYR A 337 2.39 18.00 4.76
C TYR A 337 3.13 17.12 3.76
N MET A 338 4.45 17.07 3.88
CA MET A 338 5.30 16.10 3.20
C MET A 338 6.04 15.29 4.24
N ALA A 339 5.78 13.99 4.29
CA ALA A 339 6.66 13.03 4.93
C ALA A 339 7.78 12.65 3.95
N TYR A 340 8.98 12.35 4.46
CA TYR A 340 10.10 11.93 3.64
C TYR A 340 11.21 11.27 4.47
N GLY A 341 12.15 10.61 3.80
CA GLY A 341 13.38 10.11 4.40
C GLY A 341 13.66 8.65 4.09
N SER A 342 14.94 8.28 4.16
CA SER A 342 15.38 6.89 3.97
C SER A 342 16.66 6.64 4.77
N PHE A 343 16.64 5.63 5.64
CA PHE A 343 17.70 5.25 6.58
C PHE A 343 18.12 6.39 7.53
N GLY A 344 19.34 6.29 8.07
CA GLY A 344 19.93 7.28 8.98
C GLY A 344 19.16 7.39 10.29
N SER A 345 18.76 8.62 10.63
CA SER A 345 18.04 8.94 11.85
C SER A 345 16.55 8.57 11.83
N GLY A 346 15.99 8.21 10.66
CA GLY A 346 14.58 7.91 10.45
C GLY A 346 13.91 8.95 9.54
N ASN A 347 12.58 8.94 9.52
CA ASN A 347 11.77 9.77 8.62
C ASN A 347 11.29 11.05 9.31
N TYR A 348 10.98 12.04 8.49
CA TYR A 348 10.58 13.37 8.91
C TYR A 348 9.28 13.78 8.22
N ILE A 349 8.60 14.77 8.80
CA ILE A 349 7.43 15.42 8.24
C ILE A 349 7.54 16.94 8.39
N LEU A 350 7.15 17.68 7.35
CA LEU A 350 7.13 19.14 7.34
C LEU A 350 5.87 19.70 6.69
N GLU A 351 5.47 20.91 7.06
CA GLU A 351 4.30 21.59 6.51
C GLU A 351 4.59 22.24 5.14
N LEU A 352 3.66 22.07 4.20
CA LEU A 352 3.66 22.71 2.89
C LEU A 352 2.55 23.77 2.80
N ASP A 353 2.70 24.72 1.88
CA ASP A 353 1.64 25.66 1.51
C ASP A 353 0.75 25.01 0.43
N PRO A 354 -0.54 24.72 0.72
CA PRO A 354 -1.44 24.08 -0.24
C PRO A 354 -1.72 24.90 -1.50
N ASN A 355 -1.36 26.19 -1.54
CA ASN A 355 -1.51 27.02 -2.75
C ASN A 355 -0.31 26.94 -3.69
N THR A 356 0.85 26.52 -3.20
CA THR A 356 2.10 26.53 -3.99
C THR A 356 2.75 25.15 -4.08
N GLY A 357 2.41 24.24 -3.16
CA GLY A 357 3.06 22.95 -3.00
C GLY A 357 4.45 23.04 -2.37
N LEU A 358 4.93 24.24 -2.06
CA LEU A 358 6.27 24.49 -1.51
C LEU A 358 6.28 24.48 0.02
N ARG A 359 7.47 24.40 0.62
CA ARG A 359 7.65 24.47 2.07
C ARG A 359 7.04 25.74 2.66
N LYS A 360 6.28 25.58 3.74
CA LYS A 360 5.68 26.68 4.49
C LYS A 360 6.54 27.06 5.69
N GLU A 361 6.72 28.36 5.93
CA GLU A 361 7.26 28.83 7.20
C GLU A 361 6.19 28.68 8.28
N THR A 362 6.48 27.92 9.33
CA THR A 362 5.49 27.60 10.38
C THR A 362 6.16 27.40 11.73
N THR A 363 5.43 27.62 12.81
CA THR A 363 5.94 27.35 14.16
C THR A 363 5.75 25.87 14.50
N LEU A 364 6.85 25.19 14.79
CA LEU A 364 6.86 23.80 15.24
C LEU A 364 6.38 23.69 16.70
N PRO A 365 5.89 22.51 17.13
CA PRO A 365 5.40 22.29 18.50
C PRO A 365 6.38 22.67 19.62
N ASN A 366 7.70 22.56 19.41
CA ASN A 366 8.73 22.98 20.38
C ASN A 366 8.96 24.50 20.44
N GLY A 367 8.25 25.28 19.61
CA GLY A 367 8.37 26.74 19.52
C GLY A 367 9.44 27.25 18.55
N THR A 368 10.21 26.38 17.91
CA THR A 368 11.11 26.75 16.80
C THR A 368 10.32 26.99 15.52
N THR A 369 10.94 27.65 14.54
CA THR A 369 10.31 27.93 13.25
C THR A 369 10.85 26.97 12.20
N GLN A 370 9.97 26.20 11.58
CA GLN A 370 10.24 25.48 10.34
C GLN A 370 10.55 26.50 9.26
N GLU A 371 11.65 26.31 8.55
CA GLU A 371 12.00 27.16 7.42
C GLU A 371 11.01 26.97 6.26
N GLY A 372 10.50 28.08 5.72
CA GLY A 372 9.82 28.10 4.43
C GLY A 372 10.77 27.77 3.27
N ASN A 373 10.26 27.85 2.04
CA ASN A 373 11.08 27.52 0.87
C ASN A 373 12.09 28.64 0.57
N THR A 374 13.30 28.50 1.11
CA THR A 374 14.40 29.49 0.98
C THR A 374 15.40 29.15 -0.13
N GLY A 375 15.07 28.17 -0.98
CA GLY A 375 15.92 27.71 -2.08
C GLY A 375 17.03 26.75 -1.64
N TRP A 376 18.08 26.70 -2.47
CA TRP A 376 19.17 25.73 -2.36
C TRP A 376 20.16 26.09 -1.25
N LYS A 377 20.50 25.11 -0.43
CA LYS A 377 21.52 25.18 0.63
C LYS A 377 22.88 24.71 0.11
N THR A 378 23.97 25.10 0.77
CA THR A 378 25.31 24.63 0.40
C THR A 378 25.62 23.24 0.97
N HIS A 379 26.73 22.64 0.52
CA HIS A 379 27.23 21.40 1.09
C HIS A 379 27.54 21.54 2.58
N GLU A 380 28.16 22.65 2.98
CA GLU A 380 28.52 22.95 4.35
C GLU A 380 27.28 23.08 5.24
N ASP A 381 26.21 23.72 4.73
CA ASP A 381 24.93 23.78 5.43
C ASP A 381 24.41 22.36 5.72
N MET A 382 24.42 21.46 4.72
CA MET A 382 23.96 20.08 4.88
C MET A 382 24.80 19.29 5.90
N VAL A 383 26.12 19.44 5.85
CA VAL A 383 27.03 18.81 6.82
C VAL A 383 26.74 19.33 8.24
N THR A 384 26.51 20.65 8.40
CA THR A 384 26.14 21.23 9.69
C THR A 384 24.80 20.70 10.19
N TYR A 385 23.76 20.67 9.35
CA TYR A 385 22.45 20.18 9.76
C TYR A 385 22.49 18.69 10.13
N CYS A 386 23.24 17.85 9.41
CA CYS A 386 23.45 16.45 9.77
C CYS A 386 24.17 16.27 11.12
N ALA A 387 25.11 17.17 11.46
CA ALA A 387 25.76 17.15 12.77
C ALA A 387 24.78 17.53 13.90
N GLU A 388 23.90 18.51 13.67
CA GLU A 388 22.85 18.91 14.61
C GLU A 388 21.85 17.77 14.85
N THR A 389 21.38 17.10 13.79
CA THR A 389 20.50 15.94 13.92
C THR A 389 21.17 14.74 14.57
N SER A 390 22.49 14.57 14.44
CA SER A 390 23.24 13.55 15.18
C SER A 390 23.19 13.75 16.68
N VAL A 391 23.30 15.00 17.14
CA VAL A 391 23.15 15.32 18.57
C VAL A 391 21.73 15.02 19.04
N LEU A 392 20.71 15.35 18.24
CA LEU A 392 19.31 15.04 18.55
C LEU A 392 19.06 13.53 18.59
N PHE A 393 19.52 12.79 17.59
CA PHE A 393 19.36 11.34 17.52
C PHE A 393 19.95 10.61 18.75
N GLU A 394 21.12 11.04 19.20
CA GLU A 394 21.81 10.46 20.37
C GLU A 394 21.14 10.82 21.70
N ASN A 395 20.66 12.06 21.85
CA ASN A 395 20.32 12.62 23.16
C ASN A 395 18.82 12.92 23.36
N TYR A 396 18.00 12.84 22.32
CA TYR A 396 16.59 13.20 22.42
C TYR A 396 15.81 12.18 23.26
N THR A 397 15.07 12.69 24.22
CA THR A 397 14.05 11.97 24.97
C THR A 397 12.99 12.98 25.38
N ASP A 398 11.72 12.71 25.04
CA ASP A 398 10.60 13.56 25.44
C ASP A 398 10.23 13.37 26.93
N THR A 399 9.23 14.10 27.40
CA THR A 399 8.77 14.02 28.81
C THR A 399 8.18 12.66 29.19
N ASN A 400 7.80 11.84 28.20
CA ASN A 400 7.23 10.50 28.39
C ASN A 400 8.29 9.38 28.20
N GLY A 401 9.55 9.74 27.94
CA GLY A 401 10.61 8.77 27.67
C GLY A 401 10.67 8.31 26.21
N ASN A 402 9.89 8.90 25.31
CA ASN A 402 9.94 8.58 23.89
C ASN A 402 11.19 9.16 23.26
N ASN A 403 11.77 8.43 22.33
CA ASN A 403 13.02 8.75 21.68
C ASN A 403 12.83 9.01 20.18
N VAL A 404 11.63 9.44 19.80
CA VAL A 404 11.15 9.87 18.47
C VAL A 404 10.41 11.19 18.70
N GLY A 405 10.42 12.09 17.72
CA GLY A 405 9.63 13.34 17.81
C GLY A 405 10.43 14.62 18.04
N TRP A 406 11.74 14.60 17.85
CA TRP A 406 12.53 15.82 17.81
C TRP A 406 12.19 16.66 16.58
N GLU A 407 12.61 17.92 16.62
CA GLU A 407 12.25 18.93 15.62
C GLU A 407 13.51 19.69 15.21
N HIS A 408 13.65 19.94 13.91
CA HIS A 408 14.77 20.65 13.30
C HIS A 408 14.22 21.72 12.33
N PRO A 409 14.72 22.97 12.33
CA PRO A 409 14.19 24.04 11.46
C PRO A 409 14.17 23.69 9.97
N TYR A 410 15.26 23.08 9.47
CA TYR A 410 15.36 22.63 8.09
C TYR A 410 14.63 21.29 7.78
N TYR A 411 14.81 20.23 8.59
CA TYR A 411 14.24 18.91 8.30
C TYR A 411 12.79 18.71 8.77
N GLY A 412 12.25 19.59 9.62
CA GLY A 412 10.92 19.42 10.20
C GLY A 412 10.91 18.50 11.42
N LYS A 413 9.81 17.77 11.62
CA LYS A 413 9.59 16.91 12.78
C LYS A 413 9.93 15.46 12.46
N ASN A 414 10.72 14.80 13.30
CA ASN A 414 10.98 13.37 13.21
C ASN A 414 9.75 12.54 13.62
N ILE A 415 9.39 11.52 12.82
CA ILE A 415 8.19 10.68 13.04
C ILE A 415 8.49 9.20 13.25
N SER A 416 9.71 8.76 12.94
CA SER A 416 10.17 7.39 13.10
C SER A 416 11.67 7.38 13.40
N ARG A 417 12.21 6.26 13.88
CA ARG A 417 13.62 6.16 14.23
C ARG A 417 14.31 5.03 13.52
N GLN A 418 15.35 5.39 12.77
CA GLN A 418 16.42 4.51 12.31
C GLN A 418 16.02 3.44 11.28
N ASN A 419 16.96 3.10 10.37
CA ASN A 419 16.94 1.95 9.45
C ASN A 419 15.61 1.62 8.74
N MET A 420 14.92 2.64 8.23
CA MET A 420 13.70 2.46 7.45
C MET A 420 13.57 3.55 6.38
N GLU A 421 12.74 3.31 5.38
CA GLU A 421 12.49 4.20 4.25
C GLU A 421 11.01 4.22 3.86
N ALA A 422 10.66 4.99 2.81
CA ALA A 422 9.32 5.07 2.26
C ALA A 422 8.21 5.40 3.29
N PRO A 423 8.26 6.58 3.95
CA PRO A 423 7.27 6.96 4.95
C PRO A 423 5.96 7.35 4.29
N VAL A 424 5.01 6.43 4.29
CA VAL A 424 3.65 6.64 3.78
C VAL A 424 2.71 6.92 4.94
N ILE A 425 1.79 7.88 4.78
CA ILE A 425 0.76 8.17 5.79
C ILE A 425 -0.62 8.22 5.15
N ALA A 426 -1.49 7.28 5.53
CA ALA A 426 -2.90 7.30 5.18
C ALA A 426 -3.74 7.99 6.25
N ARG A 427 -4.81 8.67 5.83
CA ARG A 427 -5.83 9.25 6.73
C ARG A 427 -7.13 8.50 6.58
N HIS A 428 -7.74 8.14 7.71
CA HIS A 428 -9.12 7.66 7.76
C HIS A 428 -9.93 8.52 8.72
N ASP A 429 -11.06 9.03 8.24
CA ASP A 429 -11.98 9.86 8.99
C ASP A 429 -13.14 9.01 9.53
N ASN A 430 -13.76 9.44 10.63
CA ASN A 430 -14.93 8.78 11.22
C ASN A 430 -14.72 7.27 11.52
N VAL A 431 -13.53 6.88 11.97
CA VAL A 431 -13.18 5.47 12.18
C VAL A 431 -14.06 4.87 13.29
N THR A 432 -14.74 3.77 12.98
CA THR A 432 -15.55 3.03 13.94
C THR A 432 -14.68 2.15 14.81
N LEU A 433 -14.76 2.35 16.13
CA LEU A 433 -14.09 1.53 17.13
C LEU A 433 -15.13 0.82 18.00
N MET A 434 -14.97 -0.49 18.21
CA MET A 434 -15.86 -1.29 19.06
C MET A 434 -15.17 -2.47 19.75
N ASP A 435 -15.70 -2.83 20.92
CA ASP A 435 -15.35 -4.07 21.60
C ASP A 435 -16.07 -5.29 21.00
N GLU A 436 -15.72 -6.47 21.49
CA GLU A 436 -16.29 -7.75 21.03
C GLU A 436 -17.78 -7.93 21.38
N ASP A 437 -18.32 -7.11 22.25
CA ASP A 437 -19.74 -7.10 22.62
C ASP A 437 -20.55 -6.08 21.79
N GLY A 438 -19.87 -5.39 20.86
CA GLY A 438 -20.47 -4.42 19.95
C GLY A 438 -20.64 -3.02 20.55
N ASN A 439 -20.05 -2.74 21.72
CA ASN A 439 -20.09 -1.40 22.30
C ASN A 439 -19.03 -0.52 21.65
N ALA A 440 -19.39 0.74 21.36
CA ALA A 440 -18.44 1.71 20.84
C ALA A 440 -17.33 2.01 21.86
N LEU A 441 -16.08 2.05 21.39
CA LEU A 441 -14.92 2.40 22.19
C LEU A 441 -14.68 3.91 22.20
N GLU A 442 -13.92 4.39 23.19
CA GLU A 442 -13.44 5.78 23.23
C GLU A 442 -12.64 6.10 21.95
N GLY A 443 -12.92 7.27 21.37
CA GLY A 443 -12.31 7.69 20.11
C GLY A 443 -13.04 7.20 18.85
N SER A 444 -14.09 6.38 18.97
CA SER A 444 -14.94 6.03 17.82
C SER A 444 -15.53 7.29 17.16
N GLY A 445 -15.49 7.34 15.83
CA GLY A 445 -15.85 8.53 15.05
C GLY A 445 -14.72 9.55 14.88
N SER A 446 -13.50 9.26 15.36
CA SER A 446 -12.34 10.17 15.18
C SER A 446 -11.62 9.95 13.84
N THR A 447 -10.83 10.95 13.46
CA THR A 447 -9.82 10.83 12.40
C THR A 447 -8.55 10.20 12.96
N PHE A 448 -8.00 9.22 12.24
CA PHE A 448 -6.69 8.62 12.52
C PHE A 448 -5.78 8.71 11.30
N TYR A 449 -4.49 8.79 11.59
CA TYR A 449 -3.40 8.76 10.63
C TYR A 449 -2.62 7.46 10.84
N TYR A 450 -2.26 6.80 9.75
CA TYR A 450 -1.60 5.50 9.75
C TYR A 450 -0.32 5.64 8.97
N SER A 451 0.81 5.48 9.66
CA SER A 451 2.08 5.41 8.97
C SER A 451 2.41 3.98 8.56
N MET A 452 3.07 3.85 7.42
CA MET A 452 3.70 2.63 6.95
C MET A 452 5.06 2.98 6.36
N HIS A 453 6.04 2.15 6.65
CA HIS A 453 7.45 2.34 6.35
C HIS A 453 8.00 0.97 5.97
N SER A 454 9.09 0.98 5.22
CA SER A 454 9.79 -0.26 4.91
C SER A 454 11.05 -0.37 5.76
N TYR A 455 11.06 -1.37 6.63
CA TYR A 455 12.18 -1.64 7.51
C TYR A 455 13.26 -2.45 6.77
N ASP A 456 14.51 -2.13 7.05
CA ASP A 456 15.71 -2.74 6.45
C ASP A 456 15.82 -2.53 4.93
N GLY A 457 16.85 -3.11 4.30
CA GLY A 457 17.12 -2.92 2.88
C GLY A 457 16.28 -3.80 1.96
N LEU A 458 15.90 -3.25 0.80
CA LEU A 458 15.11 -3.88 -0.27
C LEU A 458 15.68 -5.20 -0.85
N SER A 459 16.95 -5.50 -0.58
CA SER A 459 17.61 -6.75 -0.98
C SER A 459 18.09 -7.60 0.20
N ASP A 460 17.78 -7.20 1.44
CA ASP A 460 18.24 -7.88 2.65
C ASP A 460 17.09 -8.37 3.53
N ASN A 461 16.19 -7.52 4.01
CA ASN A 461 15.13 -7.96 4.93
C ASN A 461 13.88 -7.04 4.90
N TYR A 462 13.46 -6.68 3.70
CA TYR A 462 12.37 -5.74 3.48
C TYR A 462 11.03 -6.21 4.07
N GLN A 463 10.43 -5.36 4.88
CA GLN A 463 9.19 -5.62 5.61
C GLN A 463 8.39 -4.33 5.79
N MET A 464 7.06 -4.42 5.71
CA MET A 464 6.15 -3.29 5.91
C MET A 464 5.76 -3.15 7.37
N TRP A 465 6.18 -2.05 7.98
CA TRP A 465 5.96 -1.72 9.39
C TRP A 465 5.32 -0.35 9.57
N GLY A 466 4.75 -0.04 10.73
CA GLY A 466 4.33 1.31 11.03
C GLY A 466 3.50 1.44 12.29
N GLY A 467 2.52 2.34 12.27
CA GLY A 467 1.71 2.62 13.46
C GLY A 467 0.57 3.60 13.21
N LYS A 468 -0.19 3.88 14.27
CA LYS A 468 -1.35 4.77 14.27
C LYS A 468 -1.13 6.00 15.13
N SER A 469 -1.68 7.14 14.72
CA SER A 469 -1.72 8.39 15.46
C SER A 469 -3.04 9.13 15.27
N THR A 470 -3.38 10.05 16.17
CA THR A 470 -4.52 10.97 16.02
C THR A 470 -4.14 12.28 15.34
N SER A 471 -2.87 12.45 14.97
CA SER A 471 -2.34 13.66 14.32
C SER A 471 -1.31 13.28 13.26
N ALA A 472 -1.33 13.98 12.13
CA ALA A 472 -0.31 13.83 11.08
C ALA A 472 1.10 14.09 11.62
N LEU A 473 1.24 15.07 12.53
CA LEU A 473 2.48 15.42 13.23
C LEU A 473 2.67 14.62 14.54
N GLY A 474 1.82 13.64 14.82
CA GLY A 474 1.86 12.87 16.05
C GLY A 474 2.98 11.83 16.06
N LEU A 475 3.21 11.22 17.22
CA LEU A 475 3.95 9.97 17.28
C LEU A 475 3.03 8.85 16.80
N TYR A 476 3.56 7.99 15.95
CA TYR A 476 2.87 6.79 15.50
C TYR A 476 3.26 5.64 16.41
N THR A 477 2.26 4.85 16.80
CA THR A 477 2.45 3.77 17.78
C THR A 477 1.83 2.45 17.31
N SER A 478 2.30 1.35 17.91
CA SER A 478 1.75 0.01 17.71
C SER A 478 0.26 -0.05 18.12
N SER A 479 -0.44 -1.14 17.80
CA SER A 479 -1.86 -1.33 18.11
C SER A 479 -2.16 -1.21 19.61
N THR A 480 -1.16 -1.47 20.46
CA THR A 480 -1.21 -1.36 21.92
C THR A 480 -0.95 0.05 22.44
N GLY A 481 -0.48 0.96 21.59
CA GLY A 481 -0.02 2.30 21.95
C GLY A 481 1.30 2.33 22.72
N LYS A 482 2.06 1.21 22.75
CA LYS A 482 3.28 1.07 23.56
C LYS A 482 4.57 1.12 22.75
N GLY A 483 4.57 0.60 21.53
CA GLY A 483 5.72 0.62 20.64
C GLY A 483 5.72 1.85 19.76
N LEU A 484 6.86 2.53 19.63
CA LEU A 484 7.06 3.58 18.64
C LEU A 484 7.37 2.97 17.26
N VAL A 485 7.24 3.75 16.19
CA VAL A 485 7.81 3.35 14.89
C VAL A 485 9.33 3.50 14.96
N TRP A 486 10.00 2.40 15.30
CA TRP A 486 11.44 2.35 15.48
C TRP A 486 12.00 1.01 14.99
N ASN A 487 12.82 1.06 13.94
CA ASN A 487 13.64 -0.08 13.54
C ASN A 487 15.00 -0.01 14.22
N ALA A 488 15.10 -0.66 15.38
CA ALA A 488 16.27 -0.60 16.22
C ALA A 488 17.37 -1.56 15.75
N ASN A 489 17.85 -1.39 14.53
CA ASN A 489 18.94 -2.22 14.00
C ASN A 489 20.28 -1.84 14.67
N SER A 490 21.22 -2.79 14.82
CA SER A 490 22.57 -2.55 15.36
C SER A 490 23.69 -2.65 14.31
N GLY A 491 23.38 -2.84 13.02
CA GLY A 491 24.38 -2.83 11.94
C GLY A 491 23.92 -3.49 10.65
N TYR A 492 24.83 -3.55 9.67
CA TYR A 492 24.64 -4.27 8.41
C TYR A 492 25.48 -5.57 8.41
N PRO A 493 24.94 -6.73 7.94
CA PRO A 493 23.60 -6.89 7.38
C PRO A 493 22.52 -6.88 8.49
N ALA A 494 21.31 -6.43 8.15
CA ALA A 494 20.32 -6.00 9.12
C ALA A 494 19.78 -7.16 9.97
N GLN A 495 19.70 -6.96 11.28
CA GLN A 495 18.97 -7.86 12.17
C GLN A 495 17.98 -7.03 12.97
N VAL A 496 16.70 -7.41 12.90
CA VAL A 496 15.66 -6.86 13.78
C VAL A 496 16.07 -7.18 15.22
N SER A 497 16.59 -6.18 15.93
CA SER A 497 16.91 -6.27 17.36
C SER A 497 15.63 -6.50 18.15
N GLN A 498 15.72 -7.02 19.38
CA GLN A 498 14.58 -7.06 20.34
C GLN A 498 14.01 -5.67 20.68
N SER A 499 14.74 -4.60 20.38
CA SER A 499 14.28 -3.21 20.58
C SER A 499 13.47 -2.63 19.42
N THR A 500 13.34 -3.31 18.28
CA THR A 500 12.45 -2.91 17.18
C THR A 500 10.99 -2.87 17.66
N GLN A 501 10.20 -1.93 17.13
CA GLN A 501 8.87 -1.60 17.61
C GLN A 501 7.94 -1.21 16.46
N GLY A 502 6.63 -1.26 16.73
CA GLY A 502 5.57 -0.88 15.78
C GLY A 502 4.72 -2.06 15.34
N ASN A 503 3.78 -1.79 14.43
CA ASN A 503 2.96 -2.80 13.78
C ASN A 503 3.73 -3.38 12.60
N LYS A 504 3.88 -4.71 12.53
CA LYS A 504 4.37 -5.40 11.35
C LYS A 504 3.18 -5.85 10.52
N TYR A 505 2.88 -5.10 9.47
CA TYR A 505 1.72 -5.35 8.61
C TYR A 505 1.98 -6.48 7.62
N MET A 506 3.20 -6.58 7.10
CA MET A 506 3.58 -7.65 6.18
C MET A 506 5.10 -7.88 6.17
N GLY A 507 5.50 -9.13 5.97
CA GLY A 507 6.87 -9.55 5.67
C GLY A 507 6.84 -10.75 4.72
N SER A 508 7.99 -11.37 4.44
CA SER A 508 8.02 -12.52 3.53
C SER A 508 7.18 -13.67 4.06
N PHE A 509 6.24 -14.20 3.27
CA PHE A 509 5.42 -15.35 3.64
C PHE A 509 5.14 -16.26 2.45
N LEU A 510 4.80 -17.52 2.72
CA LEU A 510 4.47 -18.53 1.70
C LEU A 510 3.21 -19.29 2.09
N TRP A 511 2.38 -19.61 1.11
CA TRP A 511 1.26 -20.52 1.25
C TRP A 511 1.71 -21.97 1.00
N ALA A 512 1.83 -22.76 2.07
CA ALA A 512 2.27 -24.16 2.03
C ALA A 512 1.30 -25.09 1.28
N ASN A 513 0.05 -24.70 1.15
CA ASN A 513 -0.99 -25.42 0.39
C ASN A 513 -1.06 -25.01 -1.09
N LYS A 514 -0.29 -23.99 -1.52
CA LYS A 514 -0.26 -23.55 -2.92
C LYS A 514 0.39 -24.62 -3.80
N SER A 515 -0.26 -24.97 -4.90
CA SER A 515 0.26 -25.90 -5.90
C SER A 515 1.43 -25.29 -6.67
N ASP A 516 2.43 -26.11 -7.04
CA ASP A 516 3.55 -25.69 -7.90
C ASP A 516 3.10 -25.18 -9.28
N ALA A 517 1.89 -25.59 -9.73
CA ALA A 517 1.31 -25.15 -10.99
C ALA A 517 0.63 -23.77 -10.89
N ASN A 518 0.44 -23.23 -9.69
CA ASN A 518 -0.21 -21.95 -9.48
C ASN A 518 0.78 -20.79 -9.75
N PRO A 519 0.52 -19.91 -10.73
CA PRO A 519 1.45 -18.84 -11.11
C PRO A 519 1.41 -17.64 -10.14
N GLU A 520 0.49 -17.62 -9.17
CA GLU A 520 0.42 -16.52 -8.20
C GLU A 520 1.69 -16.39 -7.35
N LEU A 521 2.12 -15.14 -7.18
CA LEU A 521 3.34 -14.82 -6.46
C LEU A 521 3.11 -14.94 -4.95
N ASP A 522 4.05 -15.60 -4.27
CA ASP A 522 4.17 -15.40 -2.82
C ASP A 522 4.84 -14.05 -2.52
N ALA A 523 4.60 -13.50 -1.33
CA ALA A 523 5.27 -12.28 -0.91
C ALA A 523 6.68 -12.59 -0.44
N ALA A 524 7.69 -12.07 -1.14
CA ALA A 524 9.06 -12.01 -0.65
C ALA A 524 9.58 -10.59 -0.64
N LEU A 525 10.16 -10.21 0.51
CA LEU A 525 10.71 -8.89 0.77
C LEU A 525 9.72 -7.77 0.37
N PRO A 526 8.48 -7.78 0.89
CA PRO A 526 7.51 -6.75 0.58
C PRO A 526 7.88 -5.42 1.25
N GLY A 527 7.75 -4.33 0.50
CA GLY A 527 7.92 -2.98 1.02
C GLY A 527 7.84 -1.94 -0.10
N HIS A 528 8.37 -0.75 0.14
CA HIS A 528 8.11 0.51 -0.56
C HIS A 528 6.67 0.59 -1.03
N ASN A 529 5.81 1.01 -0.11
CA ASN A 529 4.38 0.97 -0.33
C ASN A 529 3.80 2.35 -0.66
N ASP A 530 2.55 2.36 -1.07
CA ASP A 530 1.61 3.48 -1.01
C ASP A 530 0.30 2.97 -0.41
N LEU A 531 -0.40 3.85 0.32
CA LEU A 531 -1.68 3.55 0.95
C LEU A 531 -2.73 4.46 0.34
N PHE A 532 -3.46 3.90 -0.62
CA PHE A 532 -4.38 4.65 -1.45
C PHE A 532 -5.83 4.30 -1.10
N THR A 533 -6.70 5.31 -1.00
CA THR A 533 -8.15 5.08 -0.87
C THR A 533 -8.81 5.59 -2.15
N MET A 534 -9.42 4.66 -2.87
CA MET A 534 -10.20 4.94 -4.07
C MET A 534 -11.44 5.77 -3.73
N ASN A 535 -11.96 6.48 -4.73
CA ASN A 535 -13.22 7.24 -4.63
C ASN A 535 -14.47 6.36 -4.46
N ASN A 536 -14.37 5.04 -4.33
CA ASN A 536 -15.48 4.17 -3.92
C ASN A 536 -15.35 3.73 -2.44
N GLY A 537 -14.34 4.23 -1.73
CA GLY A 537 -14.05 3.87 -0.34
C GLY A 537 -13.18 2.62 -0.18
N THR A 538 -12.81 1.93 -1.27
CA THR A 538 -11.88 0.81 -1.21
C THR A 538 -10.47 1.31 -0.95
N SER A 539 -9.85 0.81 0.11
CA SER A 539 -8.48 1.15 0.47
C SER A 539 -7.52 0.03 0.11
N VAL A 540 -6.41 0.37 -0.55
CA VAL A 540 -5.41 -0.58 -1.03
C VAL A 540 -4.01 -0.18 -0.58
N ALA A 541 -3.18 -1.18 -0.31
CA ALA A 541 -1.74 -1.07 -0.18
C ALA A 541 -1.14 -1.50 -1.51
N ALA A 542 -0.48 -0.56 -2.21
CA ALA A 542 0.40 -0.88 -3.32
C ALA A 542 1.80 -1.06 -2.77
N TYR A 543 2.53 -2.10 -3.14
CA TYR A 543 3.90 -2.29 -2.66
C TYR A 543 4.70 -3.16 -3.61
N ILE A 544 6.03 -3.09 -3.54
CA ILE A 544 6.90 -3.97 -4.30
C ILE A 544 7.13 -5.29 -3.56
N THR A 545 7.19 -6.38 -4.32
CA THR A 545 7.67 -7.68 -3.84
C THR A 545 8.61 -8.29 -4.88
N ARG A 546 9.45 -9.24 -4.45
CA ARG A 546 10.33 -10.01 -5.33
C ARG A 546 9.68 -11.37 -5.64
N SER A 547 9.76 -11.82 -6.89
CA SER A 547 9.24 -13.13 -7.32
C SER A 547 10.28 -14.25 -7.17
N SER A 548 9.84 -15.51 -7.07
CA SER A 548 10.67 -16.68 -7.38
C SER A 548 11.00 -16.72 -8.88
N GLY A 549 12.08 -17.43 -9.25
CA GLY A 549 12.52 -17.55 -10.64
C GLY A 549 13.38 -16.37 -11.12
N ALA A 550 14.33 -16.66 -12.02
CA ALA A 550 15.43 -15.78 -12.39
C ALA A 550 14.97 -14.40 -12.90
N THR A 551 15.30 -13.32 -12.17
CA THR A 551 15.75 -12.03 -12.72
C THR A 551 16.16 -11.01 -11.65
N GLY A 552 15.87 -11.20 -10.36
CA GLY A 552 16.08 -10.13 -9.36
C GLY A 552 15.16 -8.92 -9.57
N SER A 553 14.01 -9.13 -10.23
CA SER A 553 13.04 -8.08 -10.56
C SER A 553 12.01 -7.84 -9.46
N PHE A 554 11.54 -6.60 -9.37
CA PHE A 554 10.46 -6.17 -8.50
C PHE A 554 9.13 -6.22 -9.24
N THR A 555 8.07 -6.63 -8.54
CA THR A 555 6.69 -6.57 -9.03
C THR A 555 5.86 -5.79 -8.03
N THR A 556 5.08 -4.82 -8.50
CA THR A 556 4.10 -4.14 -7.66
C THR A 556 2.86 -5.01 -7.51
N GLN A 557 2.47 -5.20 -6.26
CA GLN A 557 1.25 -5.86 -5.85
C GLN A 557 0.28 -4.84 -5.28
N ILE A 558 -1.01 -5.03 -5.54
CA ILE A 558 -2.10 -4.22 -4.99
C ILE A 558 -2.93 -5.13 -4.10
N HIS A 559 -3.04 -4.79 -2.82
CA HIS A 559 -3.78 -5.60 -1.84
C HIS A 559 -4.76 -4.70 -1.10
N GLN A 560 -6.03 -5.10 -1.01
CA GLN A 560 -6.99 -4.35 -0.21
C GLN A 560 -6.57 -4.37 1.27
N TYR A 561 -6.80 -3.28 2.00
CA TYR A 561 -6.65 -3.28 3.45
C TYR A 561 -7.91 -2.74 4.13
N TYR A 562 -8.07 -3.14 5.38
CA TYR A 562 -9.24 -2.85 6.19
C TYR A 562 -8.83 -2.27 7.53
N LEU A 563 -9.77 -1.66 8.22
CA LEU A 563 -9.64 -1.30 9.63
C LEU A 563 -10.38 -2.34 10.49
N ASN A 564 -9.69 -2.96 11.45
CA ASN A 564 -10.32 -3.85 12.43
C ASN A 564 -11.16 -3.05 13.45
N SER A 565 -11.76 -3.73 14.43
CA SER A 565 -12.62 -3.09 15.43
C SER A 565 -11.89 -2.12 16.38
N TYR A 566 -10.55 -2.13 16.40
CA TYR A 566 -9.73 -1.14 17.11
C TYR A 566 -9.17 -0.06 16.18
N GLY A 567 -9.63 -0.05 14.92
CA GLY A 567 -9.20 0.89 13.91
C GLY A 567 -7.74 0.70 13.55
N ASP A 568 -7.21 -0.52 13.54
CA ASP A 568 -5.85 -0.82 13.07
C ASP A 568 -5.89 -1.45 11.66
N ILE A 569 -4.90 -1.12 10.83
CA ILE A 569 -4.79 -1.65 9.46
C ILE A 569 -4.57 -3.17 9.49
N CYS A 570 -5.36 -3.88 8.70
CA CYS A 570 -5.22 -5.32 8.39
C CYS A 570 -5.21 -5.49 6.87
N ILE A 571 -4.09 -5.92 6.30
CA ILE A 571 -3.91 -6.06 4.84
C ILE A 571 -4.42 -7.44 4.39
N ASN A 572 -5.20 -7.50 3.32
CA ASN A 572 -5.58 -8.74 2.64
C ASN A 572 -4.31 -9.42 2.12
N PRO A 573 -3.99 -10.68 2.49
CA PRO A 573 -2.80 -11.35 1.99
C PRO A 573 -2.89 -11.74 0.50
N ASN A 574 -4.08 -11.63 -0.10
CA ASN A 574 -4.31 -11.93 -1.50
C ASN A 574 -4.39 -10.66 -2.34
N ARG A 575 -3.96 -10.76 -3.60
CA ARG A 575 -3.97 -9.65 -4.54
C ARG A 575 -5.40 -9.18 -4.80
N TYR A 576 -5.56 -7.87 -4.97
CA TYR A 576 -6.84 -7.21 -5.18
C TYR A 576 -7.47 -7.59 -6.52
N ALA A 577 -8.58 -8.34 -6.46
CA ALA A 577 -9.27 -8.93 -7.59
C ALA A 577 -10.57 -8.19 -7.97
N GLY A 578 -10.82 -7.02 -7.36
CA GLY A 578 -12.06 -6.27 -7.52
C GLY A 578 -13.07 -6.52 -6.41
N GLU A 579 -12.69 -7.23 -5.34
CA GLU A 579 -13.59 -7.49 -4.20
C GLU A 579 -14.02 -6.18 -3.51
N SER A 580 -15.26 -6.11 -3.05
CA SER A 580 -15.76 -4.97 -2.28
C SER A 580 -15.49 -5.14 -0.78
N ASN A 581 -15.33 -4.03 -0.06
CA ASN A 581 -15.26 -4.03 1.41
C ASN A 581 -16.68 -4.23 2.00
N ARG A 582 -17.18 -5.46 1.96
CA ARG A 582 -18.47 -5.85 2.56
C ARG A 582 -18.29 -6.72 3.79
N ALA A 583 -19.27 -6.67 4.69
CA ALA A 583 -19.31 -7.60 5.81
C ALA A 583 -19.57 -9.03 5.32
N VAL A 584 -18.96 -10.00 6.02
CA VAL A 584 -19.19 -11.44 5.85
C VAL A 584 -19.73 -11.97 7.17
N SER A 585 -20.88 -12.65 7.12
CA SER A 585 -21.46 -13.27 8.32
C SER A 585 -20.78 -14.60 8.66
N ALA A 586 -20.93 -15.06 9.91
CA ALA A 586 -20.41 -16.39 10.29
C ALA A 586 -21.09 -17.50 9.48
N ASP A 587 -22.41 -17.40 9.24
CA ASP A 587 -23.11 -18.38 8.40
C ASP A 587 -22.56 -18.40 6.98
N GLU A 588 -22.26 -17.23 6.41
CA GLU A 588 -21.68 -17.11 5.07
C GLU A 588 -20.30 -17.76 4.99
N LEU A 589 -19.40 -17.40 5.91
CA LEU A 589 -18.04 -17.94 5.97
C LEU A 589 -18.05 -19.46 6.05
N PHE A 590 -18.80 -20.02 7.00
CA PHE A 590 -18.78 -21.45 7.27
C PHE A 590 -19.61 -22.28 6.28
N THR A 591 -20.56 -21.68 5.56
CA THR A 591 -21.28 -22.36 4.47
C THR A 591 -20.33 -22.76 3.35
N TYR A 592 -19.38 -21.88 3.00
CA TYR A 592 -18.44 -22.13 1.90
C TYR A 592 -17.02 -22.52 2.35
N THR A 593 -16.89 -23.10 3.55
CA THR A 593 -15.60 -23.59 4.06
C THR A 593 -15.59 -25.12 4.16
N GLU A 594 -14.55 -25.73 3.61
CA GLU A 594 -14.36 -27.18 3.62
C GLU A 594 -14.26 -27.73 5.05
N LYS A 595 -14.92 -28.86 5.30
CA LYS A 595 -14.91 -29.54 6.59
C LYS A 595 -13.87 -30.64 6.68
N ALA A 596 -13.28 -30.78 7.87
CA ALA A 596 -12.54 -31.96 8.33
C ALA A 596 -13.26 -32.54 9.55
N GLY A 597 -14.20 -33.47 9.32
CA GLY A 597 -15.11 -33.94 10.37
C GLY A 597 -16.06 -32.83 10.83
N ASP A 598 -16.05 -32.53 12.14
CA ASP A 598 -16.87 -31.49 12.75
C ASP A 598 -16.22 -30.09 12.72
N TYR A 599 -15.05 -29.97 12.08
CA TYR A 599 -14.25 -28.74 12.05
C TYR A 599 -14.15 -28.15 10.64
N TYR A 600 -13.84 -26.86 10.55
CA TYR A 600 -13.67 -26.11 9.30
C TYR A 600 -12.19 -25.81 9.07
N LYS A 601 -11.71 -26.02 7.84
CA LYS A 601 -10.30 -25.89 7.48
C LYS A 601 -9.96 -24.45 7.10
N PHE A 602 -8.86 -23.95 7.65
CA PHE A 602 -8.25 -22.68 7.27
C PHE A 602 -6.75 -22.86 7.12
N GLU A 603 -6.15 -22.15 6.18
CA GLU A 603 -4.72 -22.05 6.04
C GLU A 603 -4.26 -20.75 6.69
N MET A 604 -3.32 -20.80 7.65
CA MET A 604 -2.95 -19.67 8.51
C MET A 604 -1.47 -19.31 8.38
N VAL A 605 -1.18 -18.03 8.17
CA VAL A 605 0.16 -17.41 8.23
C VAL A 605 0.24 -16.53 9.48
N VAL A 606 1.37 -16.59 10.19
CA VAL A 606 1.62 -15.77 11.38
C VAL A 606 2.93 -15.03 11.18
N MET A 607 2.90 -13.69 11.24
CA MET A 607 4.12 -12.88 11.27
C MET A 607 4.79 -12.99 12.63
N THR A 608 6.12 -12.95 12.66
CA THR A 608 6.89 -13.27 13.86
C THR A 608 7.90 -12.19 14.24
N ASN A 609 8.38 -12.25 15.49
CA ASN A 609 9.47 -11.43 16.03
C ASN A 609 10.85 -11.87 15.56
N ALA A 610 10.93 -12.69 14.51
CA ALA A 610 12.19 -13.16 13.98
C ALA A 610 13.09 -11.96 13.60
N ALA A 611 14.40 -12.14 13.82
CA ALA A 611 15.40 -11.14 13.48
C ALA A 611 15.43 -10.83 11.97
N ARG A 612 14.95 -11.77 11.16
CA ARG A 612 14.84 -11.71 9.70
C ARG A 612 13.58 -12.44 9.26
N ASP A 613 13.00 -12.06 8.14
CA ASP A 613 11.85 -12.75 7.55
C ASP A 613 12.23 -13.65 6.38
N ASN A 614 13.49 -13.68 5.99
CA ASN A 614 13.96 -14.34 4.79
C ASN A 614 15.10 -15.34 5.08
N GLN A 615 14.83 -16.36 5.89
CA GLN A 615 15.75 -17.51 6.00
C GLN A 615 15.31 -18.66 5.10
N GLY A 616 16.30 -19.43 4.65
CA GLY A 616 16.10 -20.57 3.76
C GLY A 616 15.83 -21.85 4.52
N ALA A 617 15.42 -22.91 3.81
CA ALA A 617 15.08 -24.20 4.40
C ALA A 617 16.21 -24.87 5.22
N ASN A 618 17.48 -24.53 4.95
CA ASN A 618 18.64 -25.02 5.72
C ASN A 618 19.09 -24.07 6.84
N GLY A 619 18.31 -23.04 7.15
CA GLY A 619 18.69 -21.96 8.07
C GLY A 619 19.74 -20.99 7.51
N SER A 620 20.05 -21.09 6.21
CA SER A 620 20.94 -20.15 5.52
C SER A 620 20.26 -18.79 5.38
N GLU A 621 21.01 -17.72 5.57
CA GLU A 621 20.57 -16.36 5.25
C GLU A 621 20.42 -16.19 3.73
N ALA A 622 19.40 -15.45 3.30
CA ALA A 622 19.31 -15.02 1.92
C ALA A 622 20.51 -14.12 1.60
N THR A 623 21.16 -14.36 0.46
CA THR A 623 22.15 -13.43 -0.09
C THR A 623 21.51 -12.72 -1.28
N THR A 624 22.01 -11.54 -1.63
CA THR A 624 21.59 -10.83 -2.85
C THR A 624 21.67 -11.74 -4.09
N SER A 625 22.67 -12.61 -4.15
CA SER A 625 22.82 -13.62 -5.22
C SER A 625 21.69 -14.66 -5.22
N ASN A 626 21.26 -15.15 -4.06
CA ASN A 626 20.21 -16.16 -3.96
C ASN A 626 18.81 -15.56 -4.19
N ILE A 627 18.63 -14.30 -3.78
CA ILE A 627 17.42 -13.52 -4.04
C ILE A 627 17.31 -13.25 -5.55
N ASN A 628 18.41 -12.84 -6.19
CA ASN A 628 18.45 -12.59 -7.63
C ASN A 628 18.34 -13.87 -8.47
N SER A 629 18.72 -15.03 -7.92
CA SER A 629 18.51 -16.35 -8.55
C SER A 629 17.07 -16.87 -8.44
N GLY A 630 16.17 -16.12 -7.78
CA GLY A 630 14.76 -16.48 -7.66
C GLY A 630 14.47 -17.58 -6.64
N THR A 631 15.38 -17.83 -5.70
CA THR A 631 15.13 -18.73 -4.57
C THR A 631 14.38 -17.95 -3.50
N LEU A 632 13.16 -18.39 -3.14
CA LEU A 632 12.38 -17.72 -2.10
C LEU A 632 12.90 -18.06 -0.70
N TYR A 633 12.99 -17.04 0.14
CA TYR A 633 13.36 -17.14 1.53
C TYR A 633 12.25 -16.49 2.36
N ALA A 634 11.63 -17.27 3.22
CA ALA A 634 10.50 -16.83 4.04
C ALA A 634 10.52 -17.53 5.41
N ASN A 635 10.25 -16.76 6.47
CA ASN A 635 10.11 -17.27 7.84
C ASN A 635 8.67 -17.38 8.31
N ASN A 636 7.71 -16.97 7.48
CA ASN A 636 6.29 -17.03 7.78
C ASN A 636 5.62 -17.99 6.77
N VAL A 637 5.79 -19.29 6.97
CA VAL A 637 5.17 -20.33 6.16
C VAL A 637 3.82 -20.69 6.76
N SER A 638 2.79 -20.78 5.92
CA SER A 638 1.45 -21.10 6.36
C SER A 638 1.33 -22.52 6.92
N ARG A 639 0.26 -22.75 7.67
CA ARG A 639 -0.13 -24.09 8.14
C ARG A 639 -1.65 -24.22 8.23
N THR A 640 -2.14 -25.42 8.02
CA THR A 640 -3.57 -25.70 8.20
C THR A 640 -3.94 -25.72 9.68
N VAL A 641 -4.96 -24.97 10.04
CA VAL A 641 -5.63 -24.96 11.34
C VAL A 641 -7.10 -25.32 11.19
N LEU A 642 -7.71 -25.77 12.28
CA LEU A 642 -9.10 -26.20 12.31
C LEU A 642 -9.91 -25.34 13.27
N LEU A 643 -11.03 -24.80 12.81
CA LEU A 643 -11.98 -24.07 13.65
C LEU A 643 -13.18 -24.96 13.98
N SER A 644 -13.56 -25.03 15.25
CA SER A 644 -14.90 -25.49 15.63
C SER A 644 -15.87 -24.32 15.62
N ARG A 645 -17.16 -24.61 15.52
CA ARG A 645 -18.24 -23.63 15.63
C ARG A 645 -19.22 -24.09 16.69
N ASP A 646 -19.50 -23.23 17.68
CA ASP A 646 -20.55 -23.49 18.66
C ASP A 646 -21.92 -23.57 17.96
N GLU A 647 -22.88 -24.34 18.49
CA GLU A 647 -24.17 -24.57 17.81
C GLU A 647 -24.88 -23.26 17.44
N GLY A 648 -25.00 -22.98 16.14
CA GLY A 648 -25.62 -21.75 15.61
C GLY A 648 -24.89 -20.45 15.96
N GLY A 649 -23.68 -20.54 16.54
CA GLY A 649 -22.94 -19.41 17.09
C GLY A 649 -22.03 -18.71 16.09
N ASN A 650 -21.56 -17.54 16.51
CA ASN A 650 -20.51 -16.73 15.90
C ASN A 650 -19.18 -16.87 16.68
N SER A 651 -18.97 -17.99 17.37
CA SER A 651 -17.79 -18.27 18.17
C SER A 651 -17.40 -19.75 18.11
N GLY A 652 -16.19 -20.04 18.57
CA GLY A 652 -15.73 -21.40 18.77
C GLY A 652 -14.26 -21.47 19.18
N LYS A 653 -13.64 -22.62 18.91
CA LYS A 653 -12.24 -22.90 19.23
C LYS A 653 -11.40 -23.06 17.98
N ILE A 654 -10.11 -22.82 18.11
CA ILE A 654 -9.10 -23.04 17.07
C ILE A 654 -8.12 -24.11 17.53
N PHE A 655 -7.74 -25.01 16.61
CA PHE A 655 -6.87 -26.15 16.87
C PHE A 655 -5.77 -26.24 15.81
N GLU A 656 -4.61 -26.76 16.23
CA GLU A 656 -3.64 -27.32 15.28
C GLU A 656 -4.30 -28.46 14.49
N SER A 657 -3.96 -28.59 13.21
CA SER A 657 -4.36 -29.77 12.43
C SER A 657 -3.39 -30.93 12.66
N THR A 658 -3.93 -32.15 12.70
CA THR A 658 -3.14 -33.39 12.72
C THR A 658 -3.61 -34.30 11.60
N ALA A 659 -2.68 -34.83 10.81
CA ALA A 659 -2.98 -35.78 9.75
C ALA A 659 -2.95 -37.22 10.29
N GLY A 660 -4.03 -37.97 10.07
CA GLY A 660 -4.05 -39.42 10.29
C GLY A 660 -3.26 -40.19 9.24
N GLU A 661 -3.12 -41.50 9.40
CA GLU A 661 -2.38 -42.38 8.47
C GLU A 661 -2.90 -42.34 7.03
N ASN A 662 -4.18 -41.97 6.83
CA ASN A 662 -4.82 -41.81 5.53
C ASN A 662 -4.79 -40.36 4.99
N GLY A 663 -4.09 -39.44 5.67
CA GLY A 663 -4.03 -38.02 5.31
C GLY A 663 -5.25 -37.19 5.73
N ALA A 664 -6.29 -37.80 6.33
CA ALA A 664 -7.43 -37.05 6.83
C ALA A 664 -7.03 -36.18 8.03
N LEU A 665 -7.44 -34.92 8.02
CA LEU A 665 -7.16 -33.97 9.10
C LEU A 665 -8.14 -34.15 10.27
N SER A 666 -7.64 -33.97 11.49
CA SER A 666 -8.42 -33.93 12.72
C SER A 666 -7.84 -32.90 13.70
N ALA A 667 -8.64 -32.46 14.67
CA ALA A 667 -8.22 -31.48 15.67
C ALA A 667 -7.13 -32.05 16.59
N GLY A 668 -5.99 -31.36 16.63
CA GLY A 668 -4.87 -31.61 17.52
C GLY A 668 -4.95 -30.76 18.79
N ALA A 669 -3.85 -30.10 19.13
CA ALA A 669 -3.78 -29.21 20.29
C ALA A 669 -4.71 -28.00 20.10
N GLU A 670 -5.46 -27.66 21.15
CA GLU A 670 -6.24 -26.42 21.21
C GLU A 670 -5.27 -25.23 21.27
N LEU A 671 -5.45 -24.29 20.36
CA LEU A 671 -4.66 -23.07 20.29
C LEU A 671 -5.35 -21.92 21.04
N GLY A 672 -6.68 -21.88 21.04
CA GLY A 672 -7.44 -20.79 21.62
C GLY A 672 -8.91 -20.75 21.19
N THR A 673 -9.50 -19.56 21.28
CA THR A 673 -10.87 -19.27 20.88
C THR A 673 -10.96 -18.20 19.81
N TRP A 674 -12.08 -18.16 19.10
CA TRP A 674 -12.42 -17.11 18.15
C TRP A 674 -13.87 -16.63 18.36
N LYS A 675 -14.15 -15.37 18.00
CA LYS A 675 -15.49 -14.75 18.03
C LYS A 675 -15.63 -13.73 16.90
N MET A 676 -16.63 -13.89 16.05
CA MET A 676 -17.05 -12.89 15.06
C MET A 676 -18.12 -11.94 15.65
N TYR A 677 -18.08 -10.67 15.29
CA TYR A 677 -19.01 -9.65 15.79
C TYR A 677 -19.07 -8.45 14.82
N GLY A 678 -20.04 -7.56 15.03
CA GLY A 678 -20.24 -6.36 14.21
C GLY A 678 -20.31 -6.65 12.71
N ASN A 679 -19.69 -5.79 11.90
CA ASN A 679 -19.71 -5.87 10.44
C ASN A 679 -18.55 -6.74 9.90
N GLY A 680 -18.56 -8.01 10.31
CA GLY A 680 -17.55 -8.99 9.93
C GLY A 680 -16.20 -8.79 10.63
N TYR A 681 -16.20 -8.27 11.87
CA TYR A 681 -15.02 -8.31 12.72
C TYR A 681 -14.82 -9.71 13.31
N ILE A 682 -13.59 -10.03 13.65
CA ILE A 682 -13.23 -11.28 14.34
C ILE A 682 -12.11 -11.06 15.33
N ALA A 683 -12.24 -11.66 16.51
CA ALA A 683 -11.22 -11.70 17.54
C ALA A 683 -10.74 -13.14 17.74
N PHE A 684 -9.45 -13.29 18.06
CA PHE A 684 -8.83 -14.54 18.50
C PHE A 684 -8.14 -14.33 19.85
N HIS A 685 -8.33 -15.28 20.76
CA HIS A 685 -7.62 -15.33 22.04
C HIS A 685 -6.92 -16.67 22.17
N PHE A 686 -5.60 -16.64 22.04
CA PHE A 686 -4.73 -17.81 22.14
C PHE A 686 -4.35 -18.09 23.60
N ILE A 687 -4.17 -19.37 23.92
CA ILE A 687 -3.77 -19.83 25.26
C ILE A 687 -2.34 -19.37 25.57
N ASP A 688 -1.45 -19.50 24.58
CA ASP A 688 -0.06 -19.06 24.61
C ASP A 688 0.17 -18.07 23.45
N THR A 689 1.32 -17.40 23.45
CA THR A 689 1.70 -16.54 22.31
C THR A 689 1.73 -17.37 21.02
N LEU A 690 1.11 -16.84 19.97
CA LEU A 690 0.95 -17.57 18.72
C LEU A 690 2.29 -17.66 18.01
N LYS A 691 2.66 -18.87 17.58
CA LYS A 691 3.89 -19.11 16.83
C LYS A 691 3.62 -19.22 15.34
N GLY A 692 4.52 -18.68 14.52
CA GLY A 692 4.66 -18.99 13.10
C GLY A 692 5.65 -20.14 12.88
N ARG A 693 5.82 -20.54 11.62
CA ARG A 693 6.77 -21.58 11.20
C ARG A 693 7.65 -21.08 10.07
N SER A 694 8.96 -21.28 10.19
CA SER A 694 9.90 -20.97 9.10
C SER A 694 9.95 -22.07 8.04
N LEU A 695 10.54 -21.76 6.88
CA LEU A 695 10.89 -22.77 5.86
C LEU A 695 11.74 -23.92 6.41
N ALA A 696 12.59 -23.66 7.41
CA ALA A 696 13.40 -24.68 8.08
C ALA A 696 12.62 -25.49 9.14
N GLY A 697 11.33 -25.22 9.31
CA GLY A 697 10.47 -25.87 10.29
C GLY A 697 10.64 -25.36 11.73
N ALA A 698 11.37 -24.26 11.94
CA ALA A 698 11.51 -23.66 13.27
C ALA A 698 10.23 -22.94 13.68
N GLU A 699 9.83 -23.10 14.95
CA GLU A 699 8.75 -22.30 15.53
C GLU A 699 9.29 -20.93 15.96
N LEU A 700 8.60 -19.87 15.54
CA LEU A 700 9.00 -18.48 15.75
C LEU A 700 7.85 -17.73 16.41
N ASP A 701 8.12 -17.02 17.50
CA ASP A 701 7.07 -16.41 18.32
C ASP A 701 6.63 -15.04 17.76
N SER A 702 5.32 -14.79 17.69
CA SER A 702 4.76 -13.46 17.37
C SER A 702 4.79 -12.50 18.56
N GLY A 703 4.82 -13.02 19.79
CA GLY A 703 4.65 -12.26 21.02
C GLY A 703 3.18 -11.88 21.32
N ASP A 704 2.24 -12.23 20.44
CA ASP A 704 0.84 -11.88 20.55
C ASP A 704 -0.04 -13.10 20.88
N GLN A 705 -0.99 -12.91 21.78
CA GLN A 705 -2.05 -13.83 22.19
C GLN A 705 -3.43 -13.35 21.75
N HIS A 706 -3.59 -12.05 21.51
CA HIS A 706 -4.87 -11.45 21.11
C HIS A 706 -4.73 -10.85 19.74
N PHE A 707 -5.59 -11.26 18.81
CA PHE A 707 -5.61 -10.74 17.45
C PHE A 707 -7.01 -10.25 17.12
N TYR A 708 -7.09 -9.06 16.51
CA TYR A 708 -8.34 -8.46 16.06
C TYR A 708 -8.26 -8.18 14.57
N GLY A 709 -9.29 -8.57 13.84
CA GLY A 709 -9.28 -8.55 12.39
C GLY A 709 -10.66 -8.41 11.77
N VAL A 710 -10.69 -8.71 10.48
CA VAL A 710 -11.90 -8.72 9.66
C VAL A 710 -11.97 -10.00 8.84
N VAL A 711 -13.20 -10.42 8.54
CA VAL A 711 -13.51 -11.47 7.55
C VAL A 711 -14.06 -10.80 6.30
N ARG A 712 -13.45 -11.07 5.15
CA ARG A 712 -13.78 -10.44 3.87
C ARG A 712 -13.70 -11.45 2.74
N THR A 713 -14.47 -11.22 1.67
CA THR A 713 -14.30 -11.97 0.43
C THR A 713 -12.96 -11.64 -0.21
N ALA A 714 -12.37 -12.61 -0.88
CA ALA A 714 -11.13 -12.44 -1.64
C ALA A 714 -11.02 -13.49 -2.74
N TRP A 715 -10.27 -13.19 -3.79
CA TRP A 715 -9.70 -14.24 -4.62
C TRP A 715 -8.55 -14.87 -3.85
N LEU A 716 -8.62 -16.16 -3.56
CA LEU A 716 -7.63 -16.86 -2.76
C LEU A 716 -6.49 -17.31 -3.66
N ASN A 717 -5.38 -16.57 -3.60
CA ASN A 717 -4.23 -16.78 -4.48
C ASN A 717 -3.63 -18.18 -4.31
N ASP A 718 -3.66 -18.77 -3.11
CA ASP A 718 -3.17 -20.12 -2.84
C ASP A 718 -4.00 -21.22 -3.50
N GLN A 719 -5.29 -20.95 -3.74
CA GLN A 719 -6.27 -21.93 -4.24
C GLN A 719 -6.76 -21.64 -5.66
N ASN A 720 -6.36 -20.50 -6.25
CA ASN A 720 -6.83 -19.99 -7.54
C ASN A 720 -8.36 -19.98 -7.63
N LYS A 721 -9.03 -19.40 -6.62
CA LYS A 721 -10.47 -19.55 -6.43
C LYS A 721 -11.04 -18.44 -5.55
N SER A 722 -12.29 -18.05 -5.79
CA SER A 722 -13.05 -17.17 -4.90
C SER A 722 -13.26 -17.78 -3.51
N GLY A 723 -13.19 -16.97 -2.46
CA GLY A 723 -13.36 -17.44 -1.09
C GLY A 723 -13.33 -16.31 -0.07
N PHE A 724 -12.88 -16.62 1.14
CA PHE A 724 -12.80 -15.70 2.26
C PHE A 724 -11.40 -15.66 2.86
N THR A 725 -10.99 -14.44 3.18
CA THR A 725 -9.78 -14.18 3.95
C THR A 725 -10.14 -13.61 5.30
N ILE A 726 -9.32 -13.96 6.29
CA ILE A 726 -9.28 -13.35 7.60
C ILE A 726 -7.93 -12.66 7.71
N THR A 727 -7.94 -11.35 7.93
CA THR A 727 -6.71 -10.59 8.20
C THR A 727 -6.84 -9.87 9.52
N SER A 728 -5.80 -9.93 10.34
CA SER A 728 -5.83 -9.46 11.72
C SER A 728 -4.47 -8.92 12.17
N LEU A 729 -4.49 -8.11 13.22
CA LEU A 729 -3.31 -7.56 13.85
C LEU A 729 -3.30 -7.88 15.35
N GLY A 730 -2.13 -8.29 15.85
CA GLY A 730 -1.89 -8.58 17.26
C GLY A 730 -2.09 -7.34 18.14
N LYS A 731 -2.64 -7.55 19.34
CA LYS A 731 -2.91 -6.52 20.35
C LYS A 731 -2.82 -7.12 21.76
N SER A 732 -1.70 -7.78 22.06
CA SER A 732 -1.43 -8.24 23.42
C SER A 732 -0.96 -7.12 24.34
N GLU A 733 -1.45 -7.11 25.58
CA GLU A 733 -1.12 -6.08 26.56
C GLU A 733 0.40 -5.95 26.74
N ASN A 734 0.89 -4.71 26.82
CA ASN A 734 2.31 -4.37 26.98
C ASN A 734 3.25 -4.77 25.82
N ASN A 735 2.73 -5.40 24.76
CA ASN A 735 3.54 -5.69 23.59
C ASN A 735 3.91 -4.38 22.88
N ILE A 736 5.20 -4.20 22.59
CA ILE A 736 5.73 -3.03 21.85
C ILE A 736 5.79 -3.29 20.34
N ARG A 737 5.36 -4.48 19.94
CA ARG A 737 5.20 -4.90 18.55
C ARG A 737 3.82 -5.48 18.38
N SER A 738 3.32 -5.44 17.17
CA SER A 738 2.03 -6.05 16.85
C SER A 738 2.16 -6.75 15.52
N MET A 739 1.93 -8.06 15.51
CA MET A 739 2.19 -8.89 14.34
C MET A 739 0.90 -9.16 13.56
N ALA A 740 0.97 -9.13 12.23
CA ALA A 740 -0.16 -9.56 11.41
C ALA A 740 -0.33 -11.09 11.46
N MET A 741 -1.59 -11.53 11.38
CA MET A 741 -1.97 -12.93 11.15
C MET A 741 -3.00 -12.97 10.04
N PHE A 742 -2.79 -13.88 9.09
CA PHE A 742 -3.64 -14.08 7.92
C PHE A 742 -4.21 -15.49 7.92
N MET A 743 -5.44 -15.66 7.44
CA MET A 743 -6.02 -16.95 7.17
C MET A 743 -6.84 -16.95 5.89
N ASN A 744 -6.67 -17.94 5.03
CA ASN A 744 -7.58 -18.21 3.93
C ASN A 744 -8.44 -19.44 4.28
N ASN A 745 -9.74 -19.38 4.02
CA ASN A 745 -10.56 -20.58 4.18
C ASN A 745 -10.24 -21.58 3.06
N TYR A 746 -10.40 -22.88 3.32
CA TYR A 746 -10.42 -23.85 2.23
C TYR A 746 -11.77 -23.72 1.52
N SER A 747 -11.78 -23.03 0.38
CA SER A 747 -13.01 -22.60 -0.26
C SER A 747 -13.71 -23.74 -1.00
N THR A 748 -14.99 -23.93 -0.68
CA THR A 748 -15.91 -24.81 -1.44
C THR A 748 -16.69 -24.06 -2.51
N ILE A 749 -16.44 -22.76 -2.70
CA ILE A 749 -17.06 -21.99 -3.78
C ILE A 749 -16.66 -22.60 -5.13
N SER A 750 -17.64 -22.71 -6.03
CA SER A 750 -17.47 -23.21 -7.38
C SER A 750 -18.47 -22.55 -8.31
N GLY A 751 -18.21 -22.60 -9.61
CA GLY A 751 -19.05 -21.98 -10.63
C GLY A 751 -18.21 -21.29 -11.69
N ASP A 752 -18.86 -20.86 -12.77
CA ASP A 752 -18.19 -20.21 -13.89
C ASP A 752 -17.52 -18.91 -13.42
N GLY A 753 -16.23 -18.75 -13.72
CA GLY A 753 -15.45 -17.60 -13.31
C GLY A 753 -15.10 -17.54 -11.81
N LEU A 754 -15.55 -18.49 -10.98
CA LEU A 754 -15.25 -18.49 -9.53
C LEU A 754 -14.08 -19.40 -9.15
N VAL A 755 -13.63 -20.21 -10.09
CA VAL A 755 -12.43 -21.05 -10.02
C VAL A 755 -11.57 -20.71 -11.22
N GLY A 756 -10.29 -20.44 -11.01
CA GLY A 756 -9.37 -20.13 -12.09
C GLY A 756 -9.05 -21.37 -12.94
N THR A 757 -8.31 -21.15 -14.02
CA THR A 757 -7.93 -22.21 -14.95
C THR A 757 -7.05 -23.26 -14.25
N ASP A 758 -7.28 -24.54 -14.56
CA ASP A 758 -6.46 -25.63 -14.03
C ASP A 758 -5.15 -25.70 -14.82
N TYR A 759 -4.08 -25.11 -14.27
CA TYR A 759 -2.75 -25.07 -14.89
C TYR A 759 -2.10 -26.46 -15.04
N SER A 760 -2.71 -27.52 -14.50
CA SER A 760 -2.23 -28.89 -14.67
C SER A 760 -2.57 -29.50 -16.05
N ALA A 761 -3.42 -28.85 -16.86
CA ALA A 761 -3.90 -29.40 -18.13
C ALA A 761 -3.03 -29.11 -19.36
N GLU A 762 -2.05 -28.19 -19.30
CA GLU A 762 -1.15 -27.92 -20.43
C GLU A 762 0.17 -28.72 -20.35
N THR A 763 0.05 -30.05 -20.32
CA THR A 763 1.12 -30.90 -20.85
C THR A 763 0.51 -32.03 -21.67
N THR A 764 0.22 -31.77 -22.94
CA THR A 764 0.40 -32.65 -24.13
C THR A 764 -0.50 -32.22 -25.30
N ASP A 765 0.03 -31.41 -26.24
CA ASP A 765 0.44 -31.86 -27.59
C ASP A 765 1.13 -30.73 -28.38
#